data_AF-A0A4R7JCU6-F1
#
_entry.id   AF-A0A4R7JCU6-F1
#
_cell.length_a   1.000
_cell.length_b   1.000
_cell.length_c   1.000
_cell.angle_alpha   90.00
_cell.angle_beta   90.00
_cell.angle_gamma   90.00
#
_symmetry.space_group_name_H-M   'P 1'
#
loop_
_entity.id
_entity.type
_entity.pdbx_description
1 polymer ?
#
loop_
_entity_poly.entity_id
_entity_poly.type
_entity_poly.pdbx_seq_one_letter_code
_entity_poly.pdbx_strand_id
1 'polypeptide(L)'
;MNTVTPSRPDHRPTSGEPGLLRQVFDKVVVEQVRAGRLRSKGLPPGVQPLVTITLVLYGVLAAVVITGGWVRRLFAVDSSAFGLPAELVGPAIAMTTVLVAILITAGMHAPWLLRAAGILSALLLWIAVWAATDPLTCVAAAIGLLVIIGFQVLRRSQAFVWWEYAVNLAVVGAVTVTSVVIALRPALLAGQTDPSLLITSVVLATVVFAIPFTISSGAAVTELAFSTSTWLVELFGRRYSRRTQLWLIVAVAVISWSVVLWRFSRSPLPLLPLTLNLLVTAVALACTAALWLAMDRYFDDRSRVAGLRVDNDTDVADLAASFRPLAIYVGIALSLPVSLNVIWSAMERGIAQLLAQAGVAVTPQDLATRLSRLAGLDDALSLTSDLLGAAIGTVAAVAAFRRGRRGAAELAAVIGFFCLLRFLSGLGMPFLDFDLNTLCAVMLIICTVVGLRWALQHRLTTNRLHALGVAMLLSAAVTGREILADPIGWLLGSTTGALIVFGLLWNLLTGADHANGDSPAFPRAGRTLAVVGYLTTAMLVAAFDSLAVTFAIDLDSFVELGAGVLGTALLLTGLWAVLDAGTRDAATVEARRFAPIGAPDPWLDHAATPSPGGGQAWSPGRGEQGSGITPGTRPDQPRNGPPPQWRP
;
A
#
# COMPACT_ATOMS: atom_id res chain seq x y z
N MET A 1 -66.45 -12.73 -4.72
CA MET A 1 -65.36 -12.21 -3.87
C MET A 1 -64.35 -13.34 -3.69
N ASN A 2 -63.21 -13.29 -4.38
CA ASN A 2 -62.16 -14.30 -4.23
C ASN A 2 -60.97 -13.68 -3.52
N THR A 3 -60.73 -14.11 -2.27
CA THR A 3 -59.60 -13.67 -1.46
C THR A 3 -58.32 -14.36 -1.92
N VAL A 4 -57.57 -13.71 -2.81
CA VAL A 4 -56.23 -14.15 -3.19
C VAL A 4 -55.28 -13.92 -2.02
N THR A 5 -54.96 -14.98 -1.28
CA THR A 5 -53.87 -14.96 -0.29
C THR A 5 -52.52 -14.94 -1.01
N PRO A 6 -51.62 -13.99 -0.69
CA PRO A 6 -50.30 -13.97 -1.31
C PRO A 6 -49.47 -15.15 -0.80
N SER A 7 -49.15 -16.07 -1.70
CA SER A 7 -48.25 -17.20 -1.43
C SER A 7 -46.87 -16.67 -1.05
N ARG A 8 -46.48 -16.93 0.20
CA ARG A 8 -45.15 -16.60 0.73
C ARG A 8 -44.13 -17.44 -0.06
N PRO A 9 -43.07 -16.85 -0.64
CA PRO A 9 -42.06 -17.63 -1.35
C PRO A 9 -41.29 -18.49 -0.34
N ASP A 10 -41.47 -19.81 -0.42
CA ASP A 10 -40.71 -20.80 0.34
C ASP A 10 -39.26 -20.79 -0.16
N HIS A 11 -38.41 -19.98 0.49
CA HIS A 11 -36.96 -20.11 0.39
C HIS A 11 -36.50 -21.42 1.05
N ARG A 12 -36.75 -22.55 0.39
CA ARG A 12 -36.05 -23.79 0.71
C ARG A 12 -34.57 -23.59 0.35
N PRO A 13 -33.63 -23.74 1.30
CA PRO A 13 -32.21 -23.63 1.00
C PRO A 13 -31.85 -24.77 0.03
N THR A 14 -31.37 -24.41 -1.16
CA THR A 14 -30.88 -25.38 -2.13
C THR A 14 -29.68 -26.10 -1.52
N SER A 15 -29.69 -27.43 -1.57
CA SER A 15 -28.75 -28.32 -0.86
C SER A 15 -27.33 -28.35 -1.45
N GLY A 16 -26.87 -27.21 -1.97
CA GLY A 16 -25.56 -27.01 -2.58
C GLY A 16 -24.95 -25.62 -2.32
N GLU A 17 -25.58 -24.76 -1.49
CA GLU A 17 -24.91 -23.53 -1.06
C GLU A 17 -23.65 -23.88 -0.24
N PRO A 18 -22.45 -23.39 -0.62
CA PRO A 18 -21.27 -23.55 0.21
C PRO A 18 -21.49 -22.87 1.56
N GLY A 19 -21.08 -23.51 2.65
CA GLY A 19 -21.27 -22.99 4.01
C GLY A 19 -20.65 -21.60 4.20
N LEU A 20 -21.19 -20.81 5.12
CA LEU A 20 -20.83 -19.39 5.30
C LEU A 20 -19.32 -19.14 5.41
N LEU A 21 -18.61 -19.96 6.21
CA LEU A 21 -17.15 -19.90 6.33
C LEU A 21 -16.41 -20.10 5.00
N ARG A 22 -16.92 -20.98 4.13
CA ARG A 22 -16.35 -21.20 2.79
C ARG A 22 -16.61 -20.01 1.88
N GLN A 23 -17.79 -19.38 1.93
CA GLN A 23 -18.05 -18.14 1.18
C GLN A 23 -17.14 -16.99 1.65
N VAL A 24 -16.91 -16.87 2.96
CA VAL A 24 -15.95 -15.92 3.54
C VAL A 24 -14.55 -16.17 2.98
N PHE A 25 -14.07 -17.40 3.07
CA PHE A 25 -12.74 -17.77 2.59
C PHE A 25 -12.59 -17.59 1.07
N ASP A 26 -13.58 -18.02 0.28
CA ASP A 26 -13.57 -17.93 -1.17
C ASP A 26 -13.56 -16.46 -1.65
N LYS A 27 -14.32 -15.56 -1.00
CA LYS A 27 -14.34 -14.13 -1.37
C LYS A 27 -13.14 -13.35 -0.83
N VAL A 28 -12.88 -13.46 0.48
CA VAL A 28 -11.85 -12.65 1.17
C VAL A 28 -10.45 -13.11 0.76
N VAL A 29 -10.20 -14.42 0.73
CA VAL A 29 -8.88 -14.97 0.43
C VAL A 29 -8.78 -15.37 -1.04
N VAL A 30 -9.59 -16.31 -1.52
CA VAL A 30 -9.35 -16.94 -2.83
C VAL A 30 -9.51 -15.95 -4.00
N GLU A 31 -10.50 -15.06 -3.97
CA GLU A 31 -10.70 -14.06 -5.04
C GLU A 31 -9.61 -12.99 -5.05
N GLN A 32 -9.21 -12.45 -3.89
CA GLN A 32 -8.10 -11.50 -3.76
C GLN A 32 -6.78 -12.10 -4.23
N VAL A 33 -6.47 -13.34 -3.83
CA VAL A 33 -5.29 -14.08 -4.29
C VAL A 33 -5.38 -14.37 -5.80
N ARG A 34 -6.56 -14.75 -6.32
CA ARG A 34 -6.75 -15.02 -7.76
C ARG A 34 -6.58 -13.76 -8.62
N ALA A 35 -7.03 -12.61 -8.13
CA ALA A 35 -6.87 -11.32 -8.80
C ALA A 35 -5.41 -10.85 -8.76
N GLY A 36 -4.77 -10.91 -7.59
CA GLY A 36 -3.38 -10.46 -7.39
C GLY A 36 -2.30 -11.35 -7.98
N ARG A 37 -2.59 -12.63 -8.24
CA ARG A 37 -1.60 -13.63 -8.66
C ARG A 37 -0.80 -13.22 -9.90
N LEU A 38 0.52 -13.33 -9.79
CA LEU A 38 1.45 -13.30 -10.92
C LEU A 38 1.11 -14.40 -11.95
N ARG A 39 0.74 -14.00 -13.18
CA ARG A 39 0.36 -14.94 -14.25
C ARG A 39 1.62 -15.38 -15.00
N SER A 40 2.00 -16.66 -14.94
CA SER A 40 3.21 -17.17 -15.60
C SER A 40 3.14 -17.23 -17.13
N LYS A 41 1.94 -17.27 -17.72
CA LYS A 41 1.75 -17.34 -19.17
C LYS A 41 2.32 -16.10 -19.86
N GLY A 42 3.10 -16.31 -20.93
CA GLY A 42 3.67 -15.24 -21.77
C GLY A 42 4.94 -14.56 -21.23
N LEU A 43 5.57 -15.11 -20.18
CA LEU A 43 6.87 -14.62 -19.72
C LEU A 43 8.01 -15.13 -20.64
N PRO A 44 9.08 -14.33 -20.87
CA PRO A 44 10.28 -14.79 -21.58
C PRO A 44 10.91 -16.05 -20.93
N PRO A 45 11.56 -16.92 -21.73
CA PRO A 45 12.23 -18.11 -21.20
C PRO A 45 13.28 -17.72 -20.17
N GLY A 46 13.27 -18.42 -19.03
CA GLY A 46 14.16 -18.19 -17.90
C GLY A 46 13.67 -17.17 -16.85
N VAL A 47 12.64 -16.36 -17.11
CA VAL A 47 12.02 -15.55 -16.02
C VAL A 47 11.32 -16.44 -14.99
N GLN A 48 10.59 -17.46 -15.46
CA GLN A 48 9.86 -18.37 -14.59
C GLN A 48 10.73 -19.08 -13.53
N PRO A 49 11.87 -19.73 -13.86
CA PRO A 49 12.72 -20.34 -12.84
C PRO A 49 13.32 -19.31 -11.87
N LEU A 50 13.65 -18.09 -12.30
CA LEU A 50 14.09 -17.02 -11.38
C LEU A 50 13.00 -16.66 -10.38
N VAL A 51 11.77 -16.46 -10.86
CA VAL A 51 10.60 -16.21 -9.99
C VAL A 51 10.38 -17.40 -9.03
N THR A 52 10.49 -18.64 -9.50
CA THR A 52 10.37 -19.83 -8.64
C THR A 52 11.47 -19.88 -7.57
N ILE A 53 12.74 -19.66 -7.92
CA ILE A 53 13.87 -19.61 -6.97
C ILE A 53 13.63 -18.52 -5.93
N THR A 54 13.21 -17.34 -6.35
CA THR A 54 12.98 -16.20 -5.45
C THR A 54 11.77 -16.44 -4.52
N LEU A 55 10.71 -17.09 -5.02
CA LEU A 55 9.56 -17.50 -4.19
C LEU A 55 9.90 -18.64 -3.21
N VAL A 56 10.78 -19.57 -3.58
CA VAL A 56 11.30 -20.60 -2.67
C VAL A 56 12.14 -19.94 -1.57
N LEU A 57 13.03 -19.01 -1.94
CA LEU A 57 13.80 -18.21 -1.00
C LEU A 57 12.89 -17.40 -0.05
N TYR A 58 11.86 -16.74 -0.59
CA TYR A 58 10.84 -16.06 0.20
C TYR A 58 10.16 -16.98 1.22
N GLY A 59 9.79 -18.20 0.81
CA GLY A 59 9.18 -19.20 1.69
C GLY A 59 10.13 -19.67 2.80
N VAL A 60 11.41 -19.87 2.49
CA VAL A 60 12.45 -20.19 3.49
C VAL A 60 12.62 -19.04 4.48
N LEU A 61 12.71 -17.80 4.01
CA LEU A 61 12.86 -16.63 4.87
C LEU A 61 11.63 -16.38 5.75
N ALA A 62 10.42 -16.57 5.23
CA ALA A 62 9.19 -16.51 6.02
C ALA A 62 9.15 -17.59 7.12
N ALA A 63 9.63 -18.81 6.82
CA ALA A 63 9.79 -19.85 7.82
C ALA A 63 10.85 -19.50 8.88
N VAL A 64 11.96 -18.87 8.48
CA VAL A 64 12.97 -18.32 9.42
C VAL A 64 12.36 -17.26 10.34
N VAL A 65 11.55 -16.30 9.84
CA VAL A 65 10.89 -15.31 10.71
C VAL A 65 9.99 -15.98 11.75
N ILE A 66 9.12 -16.90 11.32
CA ILE A 66 8.18 -17.60 12.22
C ILE A 66 8.93 -18.48 13.24
N THR A 67 10.08 -19.04 12.86
CA THR A 67 10.89 -19.90 13.73
C THR A 67 12.05 -19.18 14.42
N GLY A 68 12.22 -17.86 14.22
CA GLY A 68 13.45 -17.14 14.62
C GLY A 68 13.76 -17.27 16.11
N GLY A 69 12.74 -17.16 16.96
CA GLY A 69 12.87 -17.36 18.42
C GLY A 69 13.19 -18.80 18.85
N TRP A 70 12.95 -19.81 18.00
CA TRP A 70 13.42 -21.19 18.20
C TRP A 70 14.84 -21.37 17.64
N VAL A 71 15.10 -20.87 16.43
CA VAL A 71 16.41 -20.91 15.78
C VAL A 71 17.48 -20.28 16.68
N ARG A 72 17.20 -19.10 17.24
CA ARG A 72 18.08 -18.39 18.19
C ARG A 72 18.33 -19.13 19.53
N ARG A 73 17.54 -20.16 19.86
CA ARG A 73 17.81 -21.06 21.02
C ARG A 73 18.64 -22.28 20.64
N LEU A 74 18.66 -22.66 19.36
CA LEU A 74 19.43 -23.81 18.85
C LEU A 74 20.88 -23.45 18.54
N PHE A 75 21.13 -22.19 18.17
CA PHE A 75 22.47 -21.65 17.97
C PHE A 75 22.96 -20.94 19.23
N ALA A 76 24.23 -21.15 19.60
CA ALA A 76 24.86 -20.40 20.67
C ALA A 76 25.01 -18.94 20.25
N VAL A 77 24.40 -18.04 21.03
CA VAL A 77 24.64 -16.59 20.90
C VAL A 77 25.94 -16.26 21.62
N ASP A 78 27.04 -16.75 21.06
CA ASP A 78 28.39 -16.35 21.45
C ASP A 78 28.65 -14.90 21.01
N SER A 79 29.85 -14.37 21.31
CA SER A 79 30.23 -12.94 21.34
C SER A 79 30.14 -12.14 20.03
N SER A 80 29.42 -12.65 19.03
CA SER A 80 29.01 -11.99 17.80
C SER A 80 28.39 -10.61 18.00
N ALA A 81 28.78 -9.65 17.17
CA ALA A 81 28.09 -8.38 17.04
C ALA A 81 26.61 -8.61 16.67
N PHE A 82 25.71 -7.95 17.41
CA PHE A 82 24.25 -8.10 17.30
C PHE A 82 23.69 -9.49 17.64
N GLY A 83 24.53 -10.44 18.08
CA GLY A 83 24.10 -11.76 18.54
C GLY A 83 23.55 -12.68 17.44
N LEU A 84 24.08 -12.56 16.22
CA LEU A 84 23.72 -13.42 15.08
C LEU A 84 24.65 -14.64 14.98
N PRO A 85 24.13 -15.87 14.85
CA PRO A 85 24.94 -17.08 14.68
C PRO A 85 25.87 -17.01 13.48
N ALA A 86 27.15 -17.32 13.68
CA ALA A 86 28.20 -17.22 12.66
C ALA A 86 27.98 -18.19 11.47
N GLU A 87 27.17 -19.24 11.64
CA GLU A 87 26.83 -20.21 10.60
C GLU A 87 25.84 -19.64 9.57
N LEU A 88 24.97 -18.70 9.98
CA LEU A 88 23.94 -18.12 9.12
C LEU A 88 24.48 -17.00 8.21
N VAL A 89 25.69 -16.52 8.53
CA VAL A 89 26.44 -15.42 7.89
C VAL A 89 26.86 -15.71 6.43
N GLY A 90 27.17 -16.96 6.09
CA GLY A 90 27.46 -17.36 4.71
C GLY A 90 26.20 -17.36 3.82
N PRO A 91 25.15 -18.11 4.21
CA PRO A 91 23.84 -18.08 3.55
C PRO A 91 23.27 -16.68 3.41
N ALA A 92 23.40 -15.85 4.45
CA ALA A 92 23.07 -14.43 4.47
C ALA A 92 23.60 -13.66 3.25
N ILE A 93 24.93 -13.60 3.09
CA ILE A 93 25.57 -12.88 1.97
C ILE A 93 25.11 -13.45 0.63
N ALA A 94 25.01 -14.78 0.50
CA ALA A 94 24.61 -15.43 -0.73
C ALA A 94 23.17 -15.02 -1.14
N MET A 95 22.23 -15.00 -0.20
CA MET A 95 20.85 -14.56 -0.40
C MET A 95 20.79 -13.07 -0.78
N THR A 96 21.50 -12.20 -0.06
CA THR A 96 21.59 -10.76 -0.36
C THR A 96 22.15 -10.52 -1.76
N THR A 97 23.22 -11.23 -2.14
CA THR A 97 23.87 -11.17 -3.46
C THR A 97 22.92 -11.60 -4.58
N VAL A 98 22.18 -12.70 -4.39
CA VAL A 98 21.16 -13.20 -5.32
C VAL A 98 20.04 -12.17 -5.51
N LEU A 99 19.54 -11.57 -4.42
CA LEU A 99 18.47 -10.58 -4.49
C LEU A 99 18.92 -9.27 -5.13
N VAL A 100 20.12 -8.78 -4.82
CA VAL A 100 20.72 -7.61 -5.48
C VAL A 100 20.89 -7.86 -6.99
N ALA A 101 21.35 -9.04 -7.40
CA ALA A 101 21.42 -9.42 -8.81
C ALA A 101 20.03 -9.46 -9.49
N ILE A 102 18.97 -9.91 -8.80
CA ILE A 102 17.58 -9.83 -9.29
C ILE A 102 17.15 -8.37 -9.46
N LEU A 103 17.39 -7.50 -8.47
CA LEU A 103 17.00 -6.09 -8.50
C LEU A 103 17.70 -5.32 -9.63
N ILE A 104 18.98 -5.56 -9.87
CA ILE A 104 19.74 -4.99 -11.00
C ILE A 104 19.13 -5.44 -12.35
N THR A 105 18.86 -6.73 -12.49
CA THR A 105 18.30 -7.30 -13.72
C THR A 105 16.87 -6.80 -13.98
N ALA A 106 16.07 -6.64 -12.92
CA ALA A 106 14.76 -6.00 -13.00
C ALA A 106 14.86 -4.52 -13.40
N GLY A 107 15.83 -3.81 -12.82
CA GLY A 107 16.10 -2.39 -13.09
C GLY A 107 16.49 -2.10 -14.53
N MET A 108 17.32 -2.94 -15.17
CA MET A 108 17.80 -2.75 -16.55
C MET A 108 16.70 -2.38 -17.56
N HIS A 109 15.56 -3.06 -17.50
CA HIS A 109 14.42 -2.88 -18.42
C HIS A 109 13.37 -1.87 -17.92
N ALA A 110 13.62 -1.25 -16.78
CA ALA A 110 12.68 -0.36 -16.12
C ALA A 110 12.93 1.13 -16.43
N PRO A 111 12.04 2.03 -15.98
CA PRO A 111 12.28 3.47 -16.00
C PRO A 111 13.54 3.86 -15.23
N TRP A 112 14.10 5.04 -15.53
CA TRP A 112 15.39 5.47 -14.99
C TRP A 112 15.49 5.43 -13.46
N LEU A 113 14.40 5.69 -12.72
CA LEU A 113 14.34 5.58 -11.26
C LEU A 113 14.61 4.15 -10.77
N LEU A 114 14.03 3.14 -11.43
CA LEU A 114 14.21 1.74 -11.07
C LEU A 114 15.57 1.20 -11.55
N ARG A 115 16.14 1.75 -12.64
CA ARG A 115 17.55 1.52 -13.00
C ARG A 115 18.48 2.05 -11.91
N ALA A 116 18.26 3.29 -11.47
CA ALA A 116 19.04 3.91 -10.40
C ALA A 116 18.92 3.11 -9.09
N ALA A 117 17.73 2.64 -8.72
CA ALA A 117 17.54 1.76 -7.56
C ALA A 117 18.29 0.43 -7.69
N GLY A 118 18.29 -0.20 -8.88
CA GLY A 118 19.09 -1.39 -9.16
C GLY A 118 20.60 -1.15 -8.98
N ILE A 119 21.14 -0.09 -9.59
CA ILE A 119 22.57 0.30 -9.46
C ILE A 119 22.91 0.62 -7.99
N LEU A 120 22.03 1.36 -7.31
CA LEU A 120 22.16 1.72 -5.90
C LEU A 120 22.19 0.47 -5.00
N SER A 121 21.50 -0.62 -5.37
CA SER A 121 21.52 -1.86 -4.58
C SER A 121 22.89 -2.56 -4.58
N ALA A 122 23.59 -2.58 -5.72
CA ALA A 122 24.99 -3.04 -5.77
C ALA A 122 25.92 -2.08 -5.01
N LEU A 123 25.75 -0.77 -5.21
CA LEU A 123 26.56 0.24 -4.54
C LEU A 123 26.46 0.13 -3.02
N LEU A 124 25.24 0.03 -2.48
CA LEU A 124 25.01 -0.11 -1.03
C LEU A 124 25.59 -1.41 -0.48
N LEU A 125 25.40 -2.54 -1.17
CA LEU A 125 25.97 -3.83 -0.81
C LEU A 125 27.50 -3.75 -0.65
N TRP A 126 28.19 -3.05 -1.56
CA TRP A 126 29.66 -2.95 -1.51
C TRP A 126 30.17 -1.86 -0.58
N ILE A 127 29.46 -0.72 -0.45
CA ILE A 127 29.78 0.32 0.53
C ILE A 127 29.76 -0.25 1.96
N ALA A 128 28.86 -1.20 2.25
CA ALA A 128 28.81 -1.85 3.56
C ALA A 128 30.08 -2.65 3.92
N VAL A 129 30.73 -3.25 2.91
CA VAL A 129 31.96 -4.04 3.08
C VAL A 129 33.20 -3.14 3.12
N TRP A 130 33.24 -2.11 2.28
CA TRP A 130 34.40 -1.24 2.18
C TRP A 130 34.58 -0.33 3.40
N ALA A 131 33.50 -0.02 4.12
CA ALA A 131 33.48 0.97 5.21
C ALA A 131 33.94 0.37 6.55
N ALA A 132 34.45 -0.86 6.48
CA ALA A 132 35.19 -1.51 7.54
C ALA A 132 36.65 -1.77 7.14
N THR A 133 37.05 -1.69 5.86
CA THR A 133 38.22 -2.45 5.35
C THR A 133 39.15 -1.72 4.34
N ASP A 134 39.96 -2.50 3.62
CA ASP A 134 41.10 -2.07 2.80
C ASP A 134 40.67 -1.30 1.53
N PRO A 135 41.38 -0.22 1.11
CA PRO A 135 41.06 0.57 -0.08
C PRO A 135 41.05 -0.24 -1.39
N LEU A 136 41.66 -1.42 -1.44
CA LEU A 136 41.53 -2.36 -2.56
C LEU A 136 40.08 -2.82 -2.79
N THR A 137 39.26 -2.90 -1.73
CA THR A 137 37.83 -3.18 -1.86
C THR A 137 37.10 -2.06 -2.62
N CYS A 138 37.56 -0.81 -2.49
CA CYS A 138 37.05 0.34 -3.25
C CYS A 138 37.33 0.25 -4.74
N VAL A 139 38.52 -0.23 -5.11
CA VAL A 139 38.87 -0.48 -6.52
C VAL A 139 37.99 -1.60 -7.10
N ALA A 140 37.81 -2.70 -6.36
CA ALA A 140 36.95 -3.81 -6.78
C ALA A 140 35.47 -3.38 -6.95
N ALA A 141 34.92 -2.63 -5.99
CA ALA A 141 33.56 -2.09 -6.06
C ALA A 141 33.37 -1.10 -7.21
N ALA A 142 34.34 -0.20 -7.46
CA ALA A 142 34.29 0.74 -8.57
C ALA A 142 34.33 0.04 -9.93
N ILE A 143 35.20 -0.96 -10.11
CA ILE A 143 35.26 -1.77 -11.33
C ILE A 143 33.93 -2.53 -11.53
N GLY A 144 33.41 -3.17 -10.48
CA GLY A 144 32.11 -3.83 -10.51
C GLY A 144 30.98 -2.92 -10.94
N LEU A 145 30.95 -1.69 -10.41
CA LEU A 145 29.93 -0.70 -10.72
C LEU A 145 30.01 -0.24 -12.18
N LEU A 146 31.23 0.01 -12.68
CA LEU A 146 31.47 0.37 -14.07
C LEU A 146 31.06 -0.75 -15.05
N VAL A 147 31.34 -2.01 -14.70
CA VAL A 147 30.89 -3.18 -15.49
C VAL A 147 29.37 -3.25 -15.52
N ILE A 148 28.69 -3.11 -14.38
CA ILE A 148 27.22 -3.11 -14.31
C ILE A 148 26.64 -1.94 -15.13
N ILE A 149 27.12 -0.72 -14.93
CA ILE A 149 26.64 0.48 -15.65
C ILE A 149 26.85 0.31 -17.17
N GLY A 150 28.05 -0.10 -17.59
CA GLY A 150 28.36 -0.38 -19.00
C GLY A 150 27.45 -1.46 -19.59
N PHE A 151 27.17 -2.52 -18.84
CA PHE A 151 26.25 -3.57 -19.23
C PHE A 151 24.80 -3.06 -19.36
N GLN A 152 24.30 -2.25 -18.41
CA GLN A 152 22.98 -1.63 -18.52
C GLN A 152 22.85 -0.71 -19.74
N VAL A 153 23.90 0.08 -20.04
CA VAL A 153 23.92 0.97 -21.20
C VAL A 153 23.89 0.16 -22.51
N LEU A 154 24.75 -0.86 -22.64
CA LEU A 154 24.79 -1.75 -23.80
C LEU A 154 23.46 -2.48 -24.03
N ARG A 155 22.78 -2.86 -22.95
CA ARG A 155 21.53 -3.63 -22.97
C ARG A 155 20.25 -2.79 -23.09
N ARG A 156 20.33 -1.46 -23.00
CA ARG A 156 19.19 -0.54 -22.80
C ARG A 156 18.02 -0.68 -23.78
N SER A 157 18.28 -1.05 -25.04
CA SER A 157 17.28 -1.16 -26.12
C SER A 157 16.87 -2.60 -26.45
N GLN A 158 17.44 -3.59 -25.78
CA GLN A 158 17.33 -5.01 -26.13
C GLN A 158 16.28 -5.70 -25.26
N ALA A 159 15.50 -6.62 -25.84
CA ALA A 159 14.50 -7.39 -25.11
C ALA A 159 15.11 -8.26 -23.99
N PHE A 160 14.34 -8.53 -22.93
CA PHE A 160 14.81 -9.34 -21.79
C PHE A 160 15.26 -10.74 -22.20
N VAL A 161 16.44 -11.16 -21.72
CA VAL A 161 17.01 -12.50 -21.86
C VAL A 161 17.58 -12.97 -20.51
N TRP A 162 17.32 -14.21 -20.14
CA TRP A 162 17.65 -14.76 -18.81
C TRP A 162 19.14 -14.73 -18.42
N TRP A 163 20.06 -14.77 -19.39
CA TRP A 163 21.50 -14.76 -19.11
C TRP A 163 21.98 -13.42 -18.53
N GLU A 164 21.21 -12.34 -18.68
CA GLU A 164 21.49 -11.05 -18.03
C GLU A 164 21.57 -11.20 -16.51
N TYR A 165 20.69 -12.02 -15.93
CA TYR A 165 20.75 -12.34 -14.51
C TYR A 165 22.03 -13.09 -14.15
N ALA A 166 22.44 -14.07 -14.96
CA ALA A 166 23.67 -14.82 -14.71
C ALA A 166 24.92 -13.92 -14.77
N VAL A 167 24.96 -12.95 -15.68
CA VAL A 167 26.04 -11.94 -15.75
C VAL A 167 26.01 -11.01 -14.55
N ASN A 168 24.84 -10.47 -14.19
CA ASN A 168 24.71 -9.61 -13.00
C ASN A 168 25.08 -10.37 -11.72
N LEU A 169 24.64 -11.62 -11.57
CA LEU A 169 24.99 -12.49 -10.43
C LEU A 169 26.50 -12.80 -10.40
N ALA A 170 27.12 -13.06 -11.54
CA ALA A 170 28.56 -13.32 -11.60
C ALA A 170 29.37 -12.07 -11.21
N VAL A 171 28.99 -10.88 -11.69
CA VAL A 171 29.68 -9.62 -11.36
C VAL A 171 29.45 -9.26 -9.89
N VAL A 172 28.21 -9.26 -9.41
CA VAL A 172 27.89 -8.94 -8.01
C VAL A 172 28.51 -9.96 -7.07
N GLY A 173 28.40 -11.26 -7.37
CA GLY A 173 29.00 -12.33 -6.58
C GLY A 173 30.52 -12.25 -6.54
N ALA A 174 31.20 -12.06 -7.67
CA ALA A 174 32.65 -11.95 -7.71
C ALA A 174 33.15 -10.75 -6.90
N VAL A 175 32.52 -9.58 -7.03
CA VAL A 175 32.91 -8.38 -6.28
C VAL A 175 32.61 -8.55 -4.79
N THR A 176 31.42 -9.03 -4.42
CA THR A 176 31.05 -9.23 -3.01
C THR A 176 31.94 -10.27 -2.33
N VAL A 177 32.22 -11.41 -2.96
CA VAL A 177 33.15 -12.42 -2.43
C VAL A 177 34.56 -11.86 -2.33
N THR A 178 35.06 -11.15 -3.34
CA THR A 178 36.39 -10.53 -3.30
C THR A 178 36.51 -9.53 -2.16
N SER A 179 35.52 -8.63 -2.01
CA SER A 179 35.50 -7.63 -0.95
C SER A 179 35.41 -8.29 0.43
N VAL A 180 34.56 -9.31 0.62
CA VAL A 180 34.45 -10.06 1.90
C VAL A 180 35.74 -10.83 2.22
N VAL A 181 36.40 -11.45 1.23
CA VAL A 181 37.68 -12.15 1.46
C VAL A 181 38.81 -11.19 1.82
N ILE A 182 38.94 -10.06 1.10
CA ILE A 182 39.90 -9.01 1.46
C ILE A 182 39.60 -8.47 2.86
N ALA A 183 38.31 -8.27 3.17
CA ALA A 183 37.85 -7.72 4.43
C ALA A 183 38.12 -8.61 5.65
N LEU A 184 37.90 -9.91 5.52
CA LEU A 184 38.08 -10.86 6.62
C LEU A 184 39.54 -11.31 6.79
N ARG A 185 40.38 -11.15 5.76
CA ARG A 185 41.78 -11.60 5.79
C ARG A 185 42.58 -11.07 7.00
N PRO A 186 42.52 -9.79 7.41
CA PRO A 186 43.25 -9.31 8.58
C PRO A 186 42.76 -9.94 9.89
N ALA A 187 41.43 -10.07 10.06
CA ALA A 187 40.83 -10.69 11.25
C ALA A 187 41.22 -12.17 11.36
N LEU A 188 41.10 -12.93 10.27
CA LEU A 188 41.49 -14.34 10.19
C LEU A 188 42.99 -14.54 10.48
N LEU A 189 43.86 -13.66 9.97
CA LEU A 189 45.30 -13.69 10.26
C LEU A 189 45.62 -13.32 11.72
N ALA A 190 44.79 -12.51 12.37
CA ALA A 190 44.88 -12.17 13.79
C ALA A 190 44.22 -13.20 14.72
N GLY A 191 43.68 -14.30 14.18
CA GLY A 191 42.96 -15.32 14.95
C GLY A 191 41.57 -14.89 15.44
N GLN A 192 41.04 -13.76 14.95
CA GLN A 192 39.68 -13.31 15.24
C GLN A 192 38.68 -14.03 14.33
N THR A 193 37.69 -14.70 14.94
CA THR A 193 36.74 -15.58 14.25
C THR A 193 35.34 -14.98 14.08
N ASP A 194 35.14 -13.70 14.43
CA ASP A 194 33.83 -13.06 14.38
C ASP A 194 33.67 -12.09 13.19
N PRO A 195 33.08 -12.54 12.06
CA PRO A 195 32.80 -11.70 10.90
C PRO A 195 31.43 -10.98 10.98
N SER A 196 30.67 -11.17 12.06
CA SER A 196 29.24 -10.77 12.14
C SER A 196 29.01 -9.28 11.87
N LEU A 197 29.82 -8.38 12.44
CA LEU A 197 29.66 -6.92 12.30
C LEU A 197 29.61 -6.45 10.84
N LEU A 198 30.53 -6.97 10.01
CA LEU A 198 30.67 -6.62 8.59
C LEU A 198 29.52 -7.18 7.73
N ILE A 199 28.82 -8.19 8.24
CA ILE A 199 27.85 -8.95 7.46
C ILE A 199 26.43 -8.53 7.86
N THR A 200 26.24 -8.13 9.12
CA THR A 200 25.12 -7.28 9.53
C THR A 200 25.15 -5.94 8.79
N SER A 201 26.30 -5.29 8.57
CA SER A 201 26.35 -4.05 7.77
C SER A 201 25.92 -4.29 6.31
N VAL A 202 26.34 -5.41 5.70
CA VAL A 202 25.92 -5.85 4.34
C VAL A 202 24.41 -6.01 4.24
N VAL A 203 23.78 -6.64 5.24
CA VAL A 203 22.33 -6.81 5.29
C VAL A 203 21.62 -5.48 5.54
N LEU A 204 22.08 -4.69 6.52
CA LEU A 204 21.56 -3.36 6.85
C LEU A 204 21.55 -2.42 5.64
N ALA A 205 22.55 -2.50 4.77
CA ALA A 205 22.60 -1.69 3.55
C ALA A 205 21.48 -2.02 2.54
N THR A 206 20.89 -3.23 2.61
CA THR A 206 19.71 -3.59 1.79
C THR A 206 18.37 -3.21 2.42
N VAL A 207 18.35 -2.77 3.69
CA VAL A 207 17.12 -2.35 4.41
C VAL A 207 16.45 -1.14 3.74
N VAL A 208 17.24 -0.29 3.05
CA VAL A 208 16.73 0.79 2.17
C VAL A 208 15.65 0.31 1.20
N PHE A 209 15.73 -0.93 0.71
CA PHE A 209 14.74 -1.52 -0.21
C PHE A 209 13.59 -2.25 0.52
N ALA A 210 13.73 -2.52 1.81
CA ALA A 210 12.72 -3.15 2.65
C ALA A 210 11.72 -2.14 3.23
N ILE A 211 12.19 -0.99 3.73
CA ILE A 211 11.36 -0.01 4.48
C ILE A 211 10.07 0.40 3.73
N PRO A 212 10.06 0.72 2.42
CA PRO A 212 8.81 1.08 1.74
C PRO A 212 7.77 -0.05 1.77
N PHE A 213 8.23 -1.30 1.76
CA PHE A 213 7.39 -2.50 1.73
C PHE A 213 6.95 -2.95 3.13
N THR A 214 7.71 -2.66 4.19
CA THR A 214 7.24 -2.86 5.58
C THR A 214 6.19 -1.81 5.98
N ILE A 215 6.35 -0.55 5.56
CA ILE A 215 5.27 0.45 5.69
C ILE A 215 4.03 -0.01 4.91
N SER A 216 4.21 -0.48 3.67
CA SER A 216 3.10 -1.03 2.87
C SER A 216 2.54 -2.35 3.42
N SER A 217 3.25 -3.09 4.29
CA SER A 217 2.75 -4.34 4.89
C SER A 217 1.83 -4.06 6.08
N GLY A 218 2.15 -3.09 6.93
CA GLY A 218 1.24 -2.63 7.99
C GLY A 218 -0.07 -2.05 7.43
N ALA A 219 0.03 -1.28 6.35
CA ALA A 219 -1.13 -0.77 5.61
C ALA A 219 -2.05 -1.90 5.07
N ALA A 220 -1.47 -3.00 4.60
CA ALA A 220 -2.18 -4.09 3.96
C ALA A 220 -3.08 -4.90 4.93
N VAL A 221 -2.67 -5.04 6.19
CA VAL A 221 -3.51 -5.66 7.24
C VAL A 221 -4.79 -4.86 7.46
N THR A 222 -4.69 -3.54 7.44
CA THR A 222 -5.86 -2.67 7.54
C THR A 222 -6.76 -2.72 6.30
N GLU A 223 -6.19 -2.86 5.09
CA GLU A 223 -6.97 -3.07 3.86
C GLU A 223 -7.78 -4.38 3.91
N LEU A 224 -7.19 -5.45 4.44
CA LEU A 224 -7.89 -6.72 4.66
C LEU A 224 -9.02 -6.56 5.70
N ALA A 225 -8.76 -5.90 6.83
CA ALA A 225 -9.77 -5.68 7.86
C ALA A 225 -10.94 -4.82 7.33
N PHE A 226 -10.64 -3.80 6.52
CA PHE A 226 -11.61 -2.95 5.82
C PHE A 226 -12.48 -3.76 4.85
N SER A 227 -11.86 -4.45 3.89
CA SER A 227 -12.57 -5.24 2.87
C SER A 227 -13.35 -6.44 3.43
N THR A 228 -12.86 -7.04 4.53
CA THR A 228 -13.59 -8.09 5.25
C THR A 228 -14.82 -7.52 5.95
N SER A 229 -14.71 -6.35 6.59
CA SER A 229 -15.82 -5.70 7.31
C SER A 229 -16.97 -5.31 6.38
N THR A 230 -16.66 -4.73 5.22
CA THR A 230 -17.67 -4.29 4.24
C THR A 230 -18.42 -5.49 3.66
N TRP A 231 -17.69 -6.53 3.26
CA TRP A 231 -18.28 -7.75 2.71
C TRP A 231 -19.08 -8.56 3.74
N LEU A 232 -18.61 -8.68 4.98
CA LEU A 232 -19.35 -9.38 6.04
C LEU A 232 -20.73 -8.75 6.25
N VAL A 233 -20.82 -7.42 6.31
CA VAL A 233 -22.11 -6.73 6.50
C VAL A 233 -23.01 -6.89 5.28
N GLU A 234 -22.47 -6.90 4.07
CA GLU A 234 -23.26 -7.20 2.88
C GLU A 234 -23.83 -8.63 2.93
N LEU A 235 -23.03 -9.62 3.34
CA LEU A 235 -23.46 -11.01 3.50
C LEU A 235 -24.55 -11.15 4.58
N PHE A 236 -24.33 -10.57 5.76
CA PHE A 236 -25.33 -10.54 6.84
C PHE A 236 -26.60 -9.77 6.42
N GLY A 237 -26.41 -8.72 5.61
CA GLY A 237 -27.43 -7.90 4.98
C GLY A 237 -28.39 -8.70 4.10
N ARG A 238 -27.83 -9.59 3.27
CA ARG A 238 -28.57 -10.46 2.34
C ARG A 238 -29.20 -11.68 3.04
N ARG A 239 -28.54 -12.27 4.04
CA ARG A 239 -28.89 -13.60 4.59
C ARG A 239 -29.80 -13.57 5.82
N TYR A 240 -29.81 -12.50 6.61
CA TYR A 240 -30.50 -12.47 7.91
C TYR A 240 -31.60 -11.41 7.99
N SER A 241 -32.52 -11.59 8.95
CA SER A 241 -33.59 -10.60 9.19
C SER A 241 -33.05 -9.29 9.76
N ARG A 242 -33.73 -8.17 9.49
CA ARG A 242 -33.44 -6.85 10.07
C ARG A 242 -33.34 -6.85 11.60
N ARG A 243 -34.09 -7.72 12.30
CA ARG A 243 -33.99 -7.89 13.77
C ARG A 243 -32.66 -8.55 14.16
N THR A 244 -32.25 -9.59 13.44
CA THR A 244 -30.99 -10.30 13.67
C THR A 244 -29.78 -9.41 13.38
N GLN A 245 -29.83 -8.62 12.29
CA GLN A 245 -28.81 -7.62 11.95
C GLN A 245 -28.66 -6.57 13.05
N LEU A 246 -29.79 -6.06 13.58
CA LEU A 246 -29.76 -5.09 14.68
C LEU A 246 -29.13 -5.68 15.95
N TRP A 247 -29.47 -6.92 16.32
CA TRP A 247 -28.83 -7.61 17.44
C TRP A 247 -27.33 -7.85 17.22
N LEU A 248 -26.90 -8.18 16.00
CA LEU A 248 -25.48 -8.34 15.66
C LEU A 248 -24.72 -7.01 15.82
N ILE A 249 -25.28 -5.90 15.33
CA ILE A 249 -24.68 -4.56 15.45
C ILE A 249 -24.61 -4.11 16.91
N VAL A 250 -25.66 -4.37 17.70
CA VAL A 250 -25.66 -4.10 19.14
C VAL A 250 -24.59 -4.95 19.84
N ALA A 251 -24.44 -6.24 19.49
CA ALA A 251 -23.41 -7.10 20.07
C ALA A 251 -21.98 -6.60 19.73
N VAL A 252 -21.72 -6.24 18.48
CA VAL A 252 -20.43 -5.63 18.06
C VAL A 252 -20.19 -4.33 18.83
N ALA A 253 -21.18 -3.43 18.91
CA ALA A 253 -21.04 -2.17 19.64
C ALA A 253 -20.76 -2.39 21.13
N VAL A 254 -21.43 -3.33 21.79
CA VAL A 254 -21.19 -3.69 23.20
C VAL A 254 -19.78 -4.25 23.41
N ILE A 255 -19.29 -5.10 22.50
CA ILE A 255 -17.92 -5.64 22.56
C ILE A 255 -16.90 -4.51 22.39
N SER A 256 -17.04 -3.67 21.36
CA SER A 256 -16.14 -2.52 21.12
C SER A 256 -16.12 -1.54 22.29
N TRP A 257 -17.29 -1.20 22.84
CA TRP A 257 -17.39 -0.34 24.03
C TRP A 257 -16.74 -0.97 25.25
N SER A 258 -16.90 -2.28 25.45
CA SER A 258 -16.26 -3.00 26.56
C SER A 258 -14.73 -2.98 26.46
N VAL A 259 -14.17 -3.18 25.26
CA VAL A 259 -12.71 -3.12 25.05
C VAL A 259 -12.17 -1.70 25.22
N VAL A 260 -12.87 -0.68 24.69
CA VAL A 260 -12.50 0.72 24.89
C VAL A 260 -12.53 1.09 26.38
N LEU A 261 -13.63 0.80 27.09
CA LEU A 261 -13.74 1.07 28.53
C LEU A 261 -12.69 0.30 29.34
N TRP A 262 -12.35 -0.93 28.94
CA TRP A 262 -11.29 -1.71 29.59
C TRP A 262 -9.91 -1.05 29.39
N ARG A 263 -9.53 -0.67 28.16
CA ARG A 263 -8.27 0.06 27.89
C ARG A 263 -8.22 1.38 28.66
N PHE A 264 -9.29 2.16 28.65
CA PHE A 264 -9.37 3.43 29.38
C PHE A 264 -9.28 3.25 30.90
N SER A 265 -9.90 2.22 31.48
CA SER A 265 -9.80 1.93 32.93
C SER A 265 -8.44 1.37 33.37
N ARG A 266 -7.61 0.89 32.42
CA ARG A 266 -6.22 0.47 32.63
C ARG A 266 -5.19 1.55 32.28
N SER A 267 -5.61 2.68 31.73
CA SER A 267 -4.69 3.76 31.35
C SER A 267 -4.02 4.36 32.60
N PRO A 268 -2.68 4.52 32.61
CA PRO A 268 -1.98 5.21 33.69
C PRO A 268 -2.15 6.74 33.61
N LEU A 269 -2.77 7.27 32.54
CA LEU A 269 -2.95 8.69 32.35
C LEU A 269 -4.08 9.25 33.25
N PRO A 270 -3.87 10.40 33.91
CA PRO A 270 -4.93 11.07 34.64
C PRO A 270 -6.05 11.56 33.70
N LEU A 271 -7.23 11.83 34.26
CA LEU A 271 -8.43 12.17 33.47
C LEU A 271 -8.27 13.40 32.57
N LEU A 272 -7.44 14.38 32.94
CA LEU A 272 -7.28 15.63 32.19
C LEU A 272 -6.53 15.47 30.85
N PRO A 273 -5.31 14.90 30.77
CA PRO A 273 -4.68 14.62 29.47
C PRO A 273 -5.50 13.64 28.63
N LEU A 274 -6.23 12.71 29.25
CA LEU A 274 -7.13 11.78 28.58
C LEU A 274 -8.29 12.51 27.87
N THR A 275 -8.96 13.45 28.53
CA THR A 275 -10.04 14.26 27.92
C THR A 275 -9.51 15.23 26.88
N LEU A 276 -8.30 15.78 27.07
CA LEU A 276 -7.65 16.65 26.10
C LEU A 276 -7.29 15.88 24.81
N ASN A 277 -6.70 14.69 24.93
CA ASN A 277 -6.39 13.83 23.79
C ASN A 277 -7.68 13.42 23.03
N LEU A 278 -8.74 13.01 23.74
CA LEU A 278 -10.07 12.78 23.14
C LEU A 278 -10.61 14.01 22.39
N LEU A 279 -10.46 15.22 22.94
CA LEU A 279 -10.91 16.46 22.31
C LEU A 279 -10.12 16.78 21.05
N VAL A 280 -8.79 16.70 21.08
CA VAL A 280 -7.96 16.95 19.88
C VAL A 280 -8.23 15.89 18.82
N THR A 281 -8.39 14.63 19.22
CA THR A 281 -8.78 13.55 18.30
C THR A 281 -10.12 13.83 17.63
N ALA A 282 -11.11 14.35 18.39
CA ALA A 282 -12.40 14.75 17.85
C ALA A 282 -12.30 15.96 16.90
N VAL A 283 -11.40 16.91 17.17
CA VAL A 283 -11.10 18.03 16.26
C VAL A 283 -10.43 17.51 14.97
N ALA A 284 -9.45 16.61 15.06
CA ALA A 284 -8.80 15.99 13.90
C ALA A 284 -9.82 15.22 13.03
N LEU A 285 -10.69 14.42 13.66
CA LEU A 285 -11.82 13.76 13.00
C LEU A 285 -12.75 14.77 12.31
N ALA A 286 -13.14 15.85 13.00
CA ALA A 286 -13.97 16.90 12.43
C ALA A 286 -13.29 17.60 11.23
N CYS A 287 -11.97 17.80 11.27
CA CYS A 287 -11.20 18.29 10.13
C CYS A 287 -11.22 17.31 8.95
N THR A 288 -11.06 15.99 9.18
CA THR A 288 -11.20 15.00 8.08
C THR A 288 -12.60 14.97 7.49
N ALA A 289 -13.65 15.11 8.32
CA ALA A 289 -15.03 15.19 7.85
C ALA A 289 -15.30 16.48 7.06
N ALA A 290 -14.75 17.62 7.50
CA ALA A 290 -14.86 18.88 6.78
C ALA A 290 -14.12 18.84 5.44
N LEU A 291 -12.94 18.20 5.39
CA LEU A 291 -12.18 17.97 4.16
C LEU A 291 -12.95 17.07 3.18
N TRP A 292 -13.52 15.96 3.67
CA TRP A 292 -14.40 15.08 2.90
C TRP A 292 -15.59 15.85 2.31
N LEU A 293 -16.35 16.57 3.14
CA LEU A 293 -17.53 17.35 2.71
C LEU A 293 -17.17 18.49 1.74
N ALA A 294 -15.97 19.09 1.86
CA ALA A 294 -15.50 20.11 0.93
C ALA A 294 -15.18 19.51 -0.44
N MET A 295 -14.54 18.34 -0.48
CA MET A 295 -14.25 17.63 -1.73
C MET A 295 -15.51 17.11 -2.41
N ASP A 296 -16.41 16.50 -1.65
CA ASP A 296 -17.73 16.03 -2.09
C ASP A 296 -18.51 17.14 -2.79
N ARG A 297 -18.74 18.27 -2.10
CA ARG A 297 -19.44 19.44 -2.67
C ARG A 297 -18.80 19.93 -3.96
N TYR A 298 -17.47 19.94 -4.04
CA TYR A 298 -16.77 20.38 -5.24
C TYR A 298 -16.97 19.41 -6.41
N PHE A 299 -16.94 18.09 -6.17
CA PHE A 299 -17.24 17.09 -7.19
C PHE A 299 -18.69 17.21 -7.67
N ASP A 300 -19.64 17.44 -6.75
CA ASP A 300 -21.06 17.67 -7.03
C ASP A 300 -21.28 18.92 -7.89
N ASP A 301 -20.68 20.07 -7.55
CA ASP A 301 -20.79 21.29 -8.34
C ASP A 301 -20.14 21.14 -9.72
N ARG A 302 -19.00 20.44 -9.80
CA ARG A 302 -18.32 20.17 -11.08
C ARG A 302 -19.11 19.21 -11.98
N SER A 303 -19.78 18.19 -11.42
CA SER A 303 -20.61 17.27 -12.20
C SER A 303 -21.86 17.97 -12.75
N ARG A 304 -22.49 18.85 -11.94
CA ARG A 304 -23.59 19.72 -12.35
C ARG A 304 -23.20 20.65 -13.50
N VAL A 305 -22.07 21.35 -13.40
CA VAL A 305 -21.56 22.24 -14.46
C VAL A 305 -21.22 21.47 -15.74
N ALA A 306 -20.72 20.24 -15.63
CA ALA A 306 -20.41 19.40 -16.77
C ALA A 306 -21.63 18.73 -17.43
N GLY A 307 -22.83 18.83 -16.83
CA GLY A 307 -24.04 18.11 -17.29
C GLY A 307 -23.93 16.58 -17.17
N LEU A 308 -22.92 16.07 -16.46
CA LEU A 308 -22.66 14.64 -16.33
C LEU A 308 -23.45 14.10 -15.13
N ARG A 309 -24.47 13.28 -15.42
CA ARG A 309 -25.22 12.53 -14.42
C ARG A 309 -24.40 11.32 -13.97
N VAL A 310 -23.42 11.58 -13.10
CA VAL A 310 -22.57 10.57 -12.47
C VAL A 310 -23.35 9.92 -11.31
N ASP A 311 -23.32 8.59 -11.21
CA ASP A 311 -23.70 7.89 -9.97
C ASP A 311 -22.66 8.28 -8.91
N ASN A 312 -23.03 9.23 -8.06
CA ASN A 312 -22.09 10.16 -7.42
C ASN A 312 -21.60 9.72 -6.03
N ASP A 313 -21.79 8.45 -5.67
CA ASP A 313 -21.38 7.90 -4.38
C ASP A 313 -20.01 7.20 -4.49
N THR A 314 -19.11 7.49 -3.54
CA THR A 314 -17.79 6.86 -3.49
C THR A 314 -17.95 5.37 -3.16
N ASP A 315 -17.77 4.50 -4.15
CA ASP A 315 -17.81 3.05 -3.92
C ASP A 315 -16.69 2.64 -2.96
N VAL A 316 -17.11 1.94 -1.90
CA VAL A 316 -16.28 1.40 -0.84
C VAL A 316 -15.29 0.34 -1.40
N ALA A 317 -15.63 -0.31 -2.51
CA ALA A 317 -14.73 -1.20 -3.24
C ALA A 317 -13.60 -0.44 -3.98
N ASP A 318 -13.92 0.70 -4.60
CA ASP A 318 -12.95 1.54 -5.33
C ASP A 318 -11.92 2.19 -4.41
N LEU A 319 -12.28 2.42 -3.14
CA LEU A 319 -11.35 2.89 -2.10
C LEU A 319 -10.21 1.90 -1.88
N ALA A 320 -10.48 0.60 -1.73
CA ALA A 320 -9.44 -0.43 -1.56
C ALA A 320 -8.54 -0.55 -2.81
N ALA A 321 -9.14 -0.51 -4.01
CA ALA A 321 -8.38 -0.54 -5.26
C ALA A 321 -7.47 0.71 -5.43
N SER A 322 -7.92 1.87 -4.95
CA SER A 322 -7.16 3.13 -4.99
C SER A 322 -6.11 3.23 -3.89
N PHE A 323 -6.28 2.51 -2.77
CA PHE A 323 -5.37 2.50 -1.63
C PHE A 323 -4.00 1.91 -1.97
N ARG A 324 -3.95 0.69 -2.54
CA ARG A 324 -2.69 -0.04 -2.83
C ARG A 324 -1.60 0.80 -3.52
N PRO A 325 -1.85 1.45 -4.68
CA PRO A 325 -0.79 2.23 -5.34
C PRO A 325 -0.37 3.43 -4.49
N LEU A 326 -1.30 4.06 -3.76
CA LEU A 326 -1.02 5.24 -2.95
C LEU A 326 -0.25 4.87 -1.67
N ALA A 327 -0.56 3.74 -1.05
CA ALA A 327 0.19 3.19 0.08
C ALA A 327 1.66 2.93 -0.29
N ILE A 328 1.94 2.44 -1.51
CA ILE A 328 3.31 2.29 -2.01
C ILE A 328 3.98 3.66 -2.21
N TYR A 329 3.33 4.62 -2.86
CA TYR A 329 3.95 5.94 -3.11
C TYR A 329 4.21 6.73 -1.81
N VAL A 330 3.28 6.70 -0.86
CA VAL A 330 3.46 7.36 0.44
C VAL A 330 4.42 6.56 1.34
N GLY A 331 4.43 5.23 1.27
CA GLY A 331 5.44 4.41 1.92
C GLY A 331 6.86 4.73 1.44
N ILE A 332 7.05 4.89 0.13
CA ILE A 332 8.31 5.40 -0.45
C ILE A 332 8.61 6.80 0.09
N ALA A 333 7.65 7.72 0.11
CA ALA A 333 7.81 9.08 0.63
C ALA A 333 8.32 9.11 2.09
N LEU A 334 7.63 8.39 2.98
CA LEU A 334 7.96 8.28 4.40
C LEU A 334 9.32 7.59 4.61
N SER A 335 9.64 6.58 3.81
CA SER A 335 10.93 5.87 3.89
C SER A 335 12.13 6.67 3.33
N LEU A 336 11.91 7.69 2.49
CA LEU A 336 12.97 8.28 1.69
C LEU A 336 14.03 8.99 2.55
N PRO A 337 13.70 9.82 3.58
CA PRO A 337 14.71 10.44 4.43
C PRO A 337 15.52 9.42 5.24
N VAL A 338 14.88 8.38 5.79
CA VAL A 338 15.59 7.27 6.47
C VAL A 338 16.53 6.55 5.50
N SER A 339 16.05 6.27 4.30
CA SER A 339 16.85 5.66 3.23
C SER A 339 18.06 6.53 2.87
N LEU A 340 17.87 7.84 2.68
CA LEU A 340 18.94 8.79 2.41
C LEU A 340 19.92 8.90 3.58
N ASN A 341 19.46 8.81 4.83
CA ASN A 341 20.34 8.75 6.00
C ASN A 341 21.20 7.48 5.98
N VAL A 342 20.61 6.30 5.75
CA VAL A 342 21.38 5.04 5.65
C VAL A 342 22.40 5.09 4.51
N ILE A 343 22.01 5.58 3.32
CA ILE A 343 22.90 5.76 2.16
C ILE A 343 24.05 6.73 2.52
N TRP A 344 23.74 7.88 3.12
CA TRP A 344 24.71 8.89 3.50
C TRP A 344 25.69 8.37 4.56
N SER A 345 25.20 7.78 5.65
CA SER A 345 26.03 7.22 6.72
C SER A 345 26.93 6.08 6.23
N ALA A 346 26.46 5.27 5.29
CA ALA A 346 27.29 4.25 4.64
C ALA A 346 28.40 4.89 3.78
N MET A 347 28.04 5.87 2.95
CA MET A 347 29.00 6.61 2.11
C MET A 347 30.04 7.38 2.93
N GLU A 348 29.61 8.12 3.97
CA GLU A 348 30.48 8.93 4.82
C GLU A 348 31.48 8.06 5.60
N ARG A 349 31.07 6.91 6.13
CA ARG A 349 32.00 5.96 6.78
C ARG A 349 33.07 5.46 5.82
N GLY A 350 32.70 5.11 4.58
CA GLY A 350 33.66 4.73 3.54
C GLY A 350 34.64 5.85 3.18
N ILE A 351 34.15 7.08 3.01
CA ILE A 351 35.00 8.25 2.71
C ILE A 351 35.91 8.58 3.90
N ALA A 352 35.40 8.54 5.14
CA ALA A 352 36.18 8.80 6.35
C ALA A 352 37.32 7.78 6.53
N GLN A 353 37.11 6.51 6.18
CA GLN A 353 38.16 5.50 6.21
C GLN A 353 39.26 5.74 5.17
N LEU A 354 38.90 6.13 3.94
CA LEU A 354 39.86 6.53 2.92
C LEU A 354 40.67 7.78 3.32
N LEU A 355 40.02 8.76 3.94
CA LEU A 355 40.67 9.97 4.43
C LEU A 355 41.59 9.68 5.63
N ALA A 356 41.19 8.80 6.55
CA ALA A 356 42.02 8.39 7.68
C ALA A 356 43.31 7.70 7.22
N GLN A 357 43.26 6.90 6.14
CA GLN A 357 44.45 6.30 5.52
C GLN A 357 45.37 7.34 4.85
N ALA A 358 44.81 8.45 4.38
CA ALA A 358 45.56 9.62 3.92
C ALA A 358 46.05 10.53 5.07
N GLY A 359 45.87 10.14 6.34
CA GLY A 359 46.26 10.91 7.52
C GLY A 359 45.27 12.01 7.92
N VAL A 360 44.10 12.09 7.29
CA VAL A 360 43.06 13.10 7.56
C VAL A 360 42.00 12.50 8.48
N ALA A 361 42.03 12.87 9.76
CA ALA A 361 41.04 12.43 10.74
C ALA A 361 39.68 13.11 10.49
N VAL A 362 38.70 12.34 10.02
CA VAL A 362 37.29 12.75 9.89
C VAL A 362 36.43 11.89 10.80
N THR A 363 35.64 12.51 11.68
CA THR A 363 34.65 11.82 12.50
C THR A 363 33.35 11.68 11.72
N PRO A 364 32.92 10.46 11.32
CA PRO A 364 31.68 10.29 10.57
C PRO A 364 30.47 10.66 11.44
N GLN A 365 29.49 11.35 10.85
CA GLN A 365 28.26 11.79 11.49
C GLN A 365 27.06 11.52 10.59
N ASP A 366 26.04 10.87 11.14
CA ASP A 366 24.83 10.52 10.39
C ASP A 366 24.12 11.77 9.85
N LEU A 367 23.44 11.62 8.71
CA LEU A 367 22.75 12.73 8.04
C LEU A 367 21.68 13.34 8.96
N ALA A 368 20.99 12.51 9.74
CA ALA A 368 20.05 12.95 10.77
C ALA A 368 20.71 13.92 11.76
N THR A 369 21.86 13.55 12.35
CA THR A 369 22.60 14.40 13.29
C THR A 369 23.09 15.69 12.64
N ARG A 370 23.55 15.64 11.38
CA ARG A 370 23.96 16.82 10.61
C ARG A 370 22.77 17.75 10.35
N LEU A 371 21.65 17.23 9.89
CA LEU A 371 20.43 18.00 9.61
C LEU A 371 19.82 18.59 10.88
N SER A 372 19.73 17.83 11.98
CA SER A 372 19.23 18.34 13.25
C SER A 372 20.06 19.51 13.78
N ARG A 373 21.40 19.44 13.70
CA ARG A 373 22.28 20.56 14.09
C ARG A 373 22.14 21.77 13.16
N LEU A 374 21.93 21.56 11.85
CA LEU A 374 21.76 22.65 10.87
C LEU A 374 20.39 23.33 10.97
N ALA A 375 19.34 22.55 11.25
CA ALA A 375 17.97 23.05 11.40
C ALA A 375 17.69 23.62 12.80
N GLY A 376 18.48 23.24 13.81
CA GLY A 376 18.16 23.52 15.22
C GLY A 376 16.92 22.76 15.70
N LEU A 377 16.61 21.62 15.08
CA LEU A 377 15.43 20.79 15.35
C LEU A 377 15.87 19.36 15.67
N ASP A 378 15.43 18.87 16.83
CA ASP A 378 15.50 17.45 17.13
C ASP A 378 14.66 16.67 16.09
N ASP A 379 15.13 15.48 15.69
CA ASP A 379 14.49 14.60 14.69
C ASP A 379 14.07 15.25 13.35
N ALA A 380 14.86 16.21 12.86
CA ALA A 380 14.68 16.86 11.56
C ALA A 380 14.47 15.88 10.38
N LEU A 381 15.02 14.67 10.47
CA LEU A 381 14.81 13.60 9.48
C LEU A 381 13.36 13.07 9.48
N SER A 382 12.79 12.84 10.67
CA SER A 382 11.41 12.37 10.86
C SER A 382 10.40 13.41 10.37
N LEU A 383 10.65 14.68 10.74
CA LEU A 383 9.92 15.84 10.23
C LEU A 383 9.96 15.93 8.70
N THR A 384 11.12 15.67 8.09
CA THR A 384 11.26 15.66 6.62
C THR A 384 10.42 14.53 5.99
N SER A 385 10.32 13.36 6.61
CA SER A 385 9.49 12.25 6.09
C SER A 385 8.00 12.56 6.19
N ASP A 386 7.52 13.06 7.33
CA ASP A 386 6.12 13.41 7.50
C ASP A 386 5.72 14.57 6.57
N LEU A 387 6.57 15.58 6.39
CA LEU A 387 6.33 16.66 5.41
C LEU A 387 6.29 16.15 3.96
N LEU A 388 7.19 15.24 3.58
CA LEU A 388 7.21 14.65 2.24
C LEU A 388 5.99 13.75 1.99
N GLY A 389 5.55 12.99 3.01
CA GLY A 389 4.30 12.25 3.00
C GLY A 389 3.08 13.15 2.80
N ALA A 390 3.03 14.28 3.51
CA ALA A 390 1.97 15.28 3.38
C ALA A 390 1.95 15.91 1.97
N ALA A 391 3.12 16.25 1.43
CA ALA A 391 3.26 16.79 0.07
C ALA A 391 2.80 15.78 -1.00
N ILE A 392 3.23 14.52 -0.91
CA ILE A 392 2.85 13.48 -1.87
C ILE A 392 1.36 13.11 -1.74
N GLY A 393 0.80 13.05 -0.53
CA GLY A 393 -0.64 12.90 -0.31
C GLY A 393 -1.44 14.03 -0.97
N THR A 394 -1.01 15.29 -0.78
CA THR A 394 -1.64 16.47 -1.39
C THR A 394 -1.55 16.45 -2.92
N VAL A 395 -0.38 16.14 -3.49
CA VAL A 395 -0.19 16.01 -4.94
C VAL A 395 -1.04 14.86 -5.52
N ALA A 396 -1.12 13.74 -4.82
CA ALA A 396 -1.97 12.61 -5.20
C ALA A 396 -3.46 12.97 -5.16
N ALA A 397 -3.90 13.72 -4.15
CA ALA A 397 -5.27 14.22 -4.04
C ALA A 397 -5.63 15.13 -5.21
N VAL A 398 -4.79 16.13 -5.51
CA VAL A 398 -4.97 17.04 -6.65
C VAL A 398 -4.93 16.27 -7.98
N ALA A 399 -4.03 15.28 -8.14
CA ALA A 399 -3.94 14.49 -9.36
C ALA A 399 -5.17 13.57 -9.57
N ALA A 400 -5.65 12.91 -8.52
CA ALA A 400 -6.86 12.09 -8.55
C ALA A 400 -8.11 12.94 -8.84
N PHE A 401 -8.21 14.11 -8.19
CA PHE A 401 -9.26 15.11 -8.40
C PHE A 401 -9.30 15.65 -9.83
N ARG A 402 -8.13 15.97 -10.42
CA ARG A 402 -8.04 16.38 -11.83
C ARG A 402 -8.46 15.26 -12.79
N ARG A 403 -8.29 13.99 -12.41
CA ARG A 403 -8.71 12.80 -13.15
C ARG A 403 -10.15 12.34 -12.86
N GLY A 404 -10.91 13.05 -12.02
CA GLY A 404 -12.29 12.67 -11.65
C GLY A 404 -12.40 11.43 -10.76
N ARG A 405 -11.30 10.95 -10.16
CA ARG A 405 -11.29 9.75 -9.31
C ARG A 405 -11.56 10.16 -7.86
N ARG A 406 -12.84 10.29 -7.51
CA ARG A 406 -13.32 10.84 -6.24
C ARG A 406 -12.75 10.15 -5.00
N GLY A 407 -13.03 8.85 -4.81
CA GLY A 407 -12.53 8.10 -3.64
C GLY A 407 -11.01 8.08 -3.49
N ALA A 408 -10.27 8.05 -4.62
CA ALA A 408 -8.81 8.16 -4.61
C ALA A 408 -8.33 9.55 -4.16
N ALA A 409 -9.06 10.60 -4.50
CA ALA A 409 -8.73 11.97 -4.10
C ALA A 409 -9.02 12.21 -2.61
N GLU A 410 -10.18 11.76 -2.14
CA GLU A 410 -10.59 11.84 -0.73
C GLU A 410 -9.59 11.09 0.18
N LEU A 411 -9.25 9.84 -0.18
CA LEU A 411 -8.28 9.01 0.53
C LEU A 411 -6.88 9.66 0.58
N ALA A 412 -6.41 10.19 -0.55
CA ALA A 412 -5.14 10.89 -0.64
C ALA A 412 -5.08 12.16 0.24
N ALA A 413 -6.19 12.91 0.30
CA ALA A 413 -6.30 14.12 1.09
C ALA A 413 -6.28 13.82 2.60
N VAL A 414 -6.99 12.76 3.03
CA VAL A 414 -6.94 12.29 4.43
C VAL A 414 -5.53 11.82 4.79
N ILE A 415 -4.85 11.01 3.94
CA ILE A 415 -3.47 10.58 4.19
C ILE A 415 -2.51 11.78 4.29
N GLY A 416 -2.61 12.75 3.38
CA GLY A 416 -1.82 13.97 3.43
C GLY A 416 -2.03 14.77 4.73
N PHE A 417 -3.27 14.81 5.22
CA PHE A 417 -3.63 15.44 6.50
C PHE A 417 -3.04 14.71 7.72
N PHE A 418 -3.04 13.37 7.74
CA PHE A 418 -2.39 12.60 8.81
C PHE A 418 -0.88 12.82 8.87
N CYS A 419 -0.21 12.81 7.71
CA CYS A 419 1.21 13.16 7.62
C CYS A 419 1.48 14.60 8.10
N LEU A 420 0.59 15.55 7.78
CA LEU A 420 0.70 16.93 8.26
C LEU A 420 0.54 17.03 9.78
N LEU A 421 -0.43 16.32 10.38
CA LEU A 421 -0.60 16.31 11.85
C LEU A 421 0.63 15.74 12.56
N ARG A 422 1.24 14.67 12.03
CA ARG A 422 2.49 14.10 12.56
C ARG A 422 3.66 15.11 12.48
N PHE A 423 3.82 15.75 11.33
CA PHE A 423 4.82 16.82 11.15
C PHE A 423 4.63 17.96 12.17
N LEU A 424 3.38 18.41 12.37
CA LEU A 424 3.07 19.48 13.33
C LEU A 424 3.30 19.02 14.79
N SER A 425 2.98 17.78 15.13
CA SER A 425 3.27 17.19 16.45
C SER A 425 4.77 17.19 16.73
N GLY A 426 5.58 16.70 15.79
CA GLY A 426 7.04 16.65 15.89
C GLY A 426 7.71 18.04 15.99
N LEU A 427 7.06 19.12 15.55
CA LEU A 427 7.52 20.50 15.74
C LEU A 427 7.31 21.02 17.19
N GLY A 428 6.97 20.15 18.14
CA GLY A 428 6.75 20.53 19.54
C GLY A 428 5.33 21.01 19.83
N MET A 429 4.34 20.54 19.07
CA MET A 429 2.91 20.70 19.41
C MET A 429 2.34 19.36 19.93
N PRO A 430 2.75 18.89 21.13
CA PRO A 430 2.42 17.55 21.62
C PRO A 430 0.91 17.33 21.85
N PHE A 431 0.11 18.39 21.91
CA PHE A 431 -1.34 18.28 21.94
C PHE A 431 -1.93 17.75 20.63
N LEU A 432 -1.21 17.87 19.49
CA LEU A 432 -1.59 17.28 18.20
C LEU A 432 -1.19 15.80 18.07
N ASP A 433 -0.47 15.24 19.04
CA ASP A 433 -0.27 13.80 19.12
C ASP A 433 -1.54 13.14 19.69
N PHE A 434 -2.12 12.20 18.96
CA PHE A 434 -3.30 11.48 19.38
C PHE A 434 -3.13 9.99 19.18
N ASP A 435 -3.61 9.24 20.17
CA ASP A 435 -3.49 7.79 20.19
C ASP A 435 -4.53 7.16 19.26
N LEU A 436 -4.18 6.03 18.67
CA LEU A 436 -5.08 5.22 17.86
C LEU A 436 -6.19 4.61 18.74
N ASN A 437 -5.97 4.48 20.05
CA ASN A 437 -7.04 4.17 21.02
C ASN A 437 -8.04 5.31 21.22
N THR A 438 -7.59 6.57 21.33
CA THR A 438 -8.50 7.72 21.43
C THR A 438 -9.26 7.91 20.12
N LEU A 439 -8.61 7.68 18.98
CA LEU A 439 -9.28 7.69 17.67
C LEU A 439 -10.38 6.64 17.58
N CYS A 440 -10.09 5.40 17.99
CA CYS A 440 -11.08 4.34 18.06
C CYS A 440 -12.27 4.71 18.96
N ALA A 441 -12.01 5.33 20.12
CA ALA A 441 -13.07 5.76 21.04
C ALA A 441 -13.96 6.84 20.41
N VAL A 442 -13.38 7.85 19.76
CA VAL A 442 -14.18 8.92 19.12
C VAL A 442 -14.93 8.40 17.88
N MET A 443 -14.34 7.53 17.06
CA MET A 443 -15.06 6.84 15.97
C MET A 443 -16.27 6.07 16.50
N LEU A 444 -16.10 5.32 17.59
CA LEU A 444 -17.17 4.55 18.23
C LEU A 444 -18.28 5.46 18.81
N ILE A 445 -17.91 6.59 19.41
CA ILE A 445 -18.85 7.64 19.85
C ILE A 445 -19.65 8.18 18.66
N ILE A 446 -19.00 8.57 17.57
CA ILE A 446 -19.67 9.08 16.36
C ILE A 446 -20.66 8.06 15.80
N CYS A 447 -20.22 6.80 15.62
CA CYS A 447 -21.09 5.73 15.13
C CYS A 447 -22.29 5.50 16.07
N THR A 448 -22.06 5.52 17.39
CA THR A 448 -23.12 5.32 18.40
C THR A 448 -24.13 6.48 18.36
N VAL A 449 -23.67 7.73 18.30
CA VAL A 449 -24.53 8.93 18.25
C VAL A 449 -25.34 8.99 16.96
N VAL A 450 -24.74 8.70 15.80
CA VAL A 450 -25.44 8.66 14.51
C VAL A 450 -26.47 7.53 14.48
N GLY A 451 -26.11 6.33 14.94
CA GLY A 451 -27.01 5.19 15.05
C GLY A 451 -28.19 5.45 15.98
N LEU A 452 -27.94 6.02 17.16
CA LEU A 452 -28.96 6.40 18.13
C LEU A 452 -29.89 7.49 17.57
N ARG A 453 -29.35 8.51 16.89
CA ARG A 453 -30.16 9.52 16.19
C ARG A 453 -31.08 8.90 15.15
N TRP A 454 -30.59 7.98 14.31
CA TRP A 454 -31.44 7.30 13.32
C TRP A 454 -32.49 6.39 13.96
N ALA A 455 -32.18 5.77 15.11
CA ALA A 455 -33.12 4.97 15.88
C ALA A 455 -34.25 5.82 16.49
N LEU A 456 -33.90 6.91 17.18
CA LEU A 456 -34.83 7.86 17.79
C LEU A 456 -35.73 8.57 16.76
N GLN A 457 -35.20 8.84 15.56
CA GLN A 457 -35.99 9.39 14.46
C GLN A 457 -36.88 8.33 13.76
N HIS A 458 -36.84 7.06 14.18
CA HIS A 458 -37.47 5.91 13.52
C HIS A 458 -37.08 5.71 12.04
N ARG A 459 -35.97 6.33 11.59
CA ARG A 459 -35.47 6.29 10.21
C ARG A 459 -34.37 5.21 9.99
N LEU A 460 -34.40 4.11 10.74
CA LEU A 460 -33.50 2.96 10.57
C LEU A 460 -33.92 2.11 9.37
N THR A 461 -33.65 2.55 8.14
CA THR A 461 -33.80 1.72 6.94
C THR A 461 -32.78 0.57 6.92
N THR A 462 -33.00 -0.45 6.09
CA THR A 462 -32.05 -1.57 5.92
C THR A 462 -30.68 -1.05 5.49
N ASN A 463 -30.62 -0.14 4.52
CA ASN A 463 -29.36 0.46 4.03
C ASN A 463 -28.63 1.23 5.14
N ARG A 464 -29.35 1.97 5.99
CA ARG A 464 -28.77 2.63 7.18
C ARG A 464 -28.29 1.65 8.24
N LEU A 465 -28.96 0.52 8.40
CA LEU A 465 -28.52 -0.54 9.29
C LEU A 465 -27.24 -1.21 8.76
N HIS A 466 -27.13 -1.41 7.44
CA HIS A 466 -25.89 -1.87 6.81
C HIS A 466 -24.77 -0.83 6.99
N ALA A 467 -25.04 0.46 6.72
CA ALA A 467 -24.06 1.52 6.91
C ALA A 467 -23.55 1.60 8.35
N LEU A 468 -24.46 1.57 9.33
CA LEU A 468 -24.11 1.53 10.74
C LEU A 468 -23.33 0.25 11.12
N GLY A 469 -23.68 -0.90 10.52
CA GLY A 469 -22.97 -2.16 10.74
C GLY A 469 -21.55 -2.14 10.21
N VAL A 470 -21.32 -1.59 9.02
CA VAL A 470 -19.96 -1.40 8.48
C VAL A 470 -19.19 -0.42 9.35
N ALA A 471 -19.76 0.74 9.66
CA ALA A 471 -19.14 1.76 10.51
C ALA A 471 -18.72 1.21 11.89
N MET A 472 -19.57 0.38 12.52
CA MET A 472 -19.27 -0.29 13.79
C MET A 472 -18.19 -1.36 13.65
N LEU A 473 -18.21 -2.17 12.59
CA LEU A 473 -17.16 -3.18 12.35
C LEU A 473 -15.82 -2.56 11.97
N LEU A 474 -15.80 -1.44 11.24
CA LEU A 474 -14.57 -0.68 10.99
C LEU A 474 -14.01 -0.09 12.28
N SER A 475 -14.85 0.47 13.15
CA SER A 475 -14.43 0.92 14.49
C SER A 475 -13.89 -0.24 15.34
N ALA A 476 -14.57 -1.40 15.31
CA ALA A 476 -14.14 -2.62 16.00
C ALA A 476 -12.82 -3.17 15.45
N ALA A 477 -12.58 -3.04 14.15
CA ALA A 477 -11.33 -3.42 13.49
C ALA A 477 -10.16 -2.53 13.92
N VAL A 478 -10.37 -1.23 14.17
CA VAL A 478 -9.36 -0.39 14.83
C VAL A 478 -9.09 -0.92 16.24
N THR A 479 -10.11 -1.22 17.04
CA THR A 479 -9.92 -1.68 18.44
C THR A 479 -9.16 -3.01 18.48
N GLY A 480 -9.62 -3.98 17.70
CA GLY A 480 -9.06 -5.33 17.60
C GLY A 480 -7.82 -5.43 16.72
N ARG A 481 -7.27 -4.32 16.21
CA ARG A 481 -6.14 -4.34 15.27
C ARG A 481 -4.93 -5.09 15.81
N GLU A 482 -4.63 -5.00 17.11
CA GLU A 482 -3.51 -5.73 17.74
C GLU A 482 -3.74 -7.26 17.67
N ILE A 483 -4.99 -7.71 17.88
CA ILE A 483 -5.39 -9.11 17.82
C ILE A 483 -5.46 -9.61 16.36
N LEU A 484 -5.84 -8.74 15.42
CA LEU A 484 -5.89 -9.03 13.98
C LEU A 484 -4.50 -9.00 13.32
N ALA A 485 -3.61 -8.16 13.83
CA ALA A 485 -2.23 -8.03 13.41
C ALA A 485 -1.39 -9.21 13.90
N ASP A 486 -1.62 -9.64 15.15
CA ASP A 486 -0.86 -10.71 15.77
C ASP A 486 -1.70 -11.88 16.37
N PRO A 487 -2.53 -12.56 15.55
CA PRO A 487 -3.22 -13.77 16.00
C PRO A 487 -2.24 -14.94 16.17
N ILE A 488 -1.09 -14.89 15.51
CA ILE A 488 -0.08 -15.97 15.50
C ILE A 488 0.91 -15.78 16.64
N GLY A 489 1.42 -14.57 16.89
CA GLY A 489 2.35 -14.30 17.99
C GLY A 489 1.70 -14.31 19.36
N TRP A 490 0.39 -14.03 19.49
CA TRP A 490 -0.38 -14.39 20.68
C TRP A 490 -0.36 -15.92 20.93
N LEU A 491 -0.37 -16.72 19.86
CA LEU A 491 -0.40 -18.19 19.91
C LEU A 491 1.00 -18.83 20.03
N LEU A 492 2.05 -18.16 19.54
CA LEU A 492 3.44 -18.65 19.45
C LEU A 492 4.41 -17.93 20.39
N GLY A 493 3.99 -16.85 21.07
CA GLY A 493 4.83 -16.02 21.94
C GLY A 493 5.86 -15.14 21.20
N SER A 494 5.58 -14.77 19.95
CA SER A 494 6.50 -14.04 19.05
C SER A 494 5.72 -12.99 18.26
N THR A 495 5.60 -11.79 18.82
CA THR A 495 4.46 -10.89 18.54
C THR A 495 4.55 -10.01 17.30
N THR A 496 5.73 -9.78 16.73
CA THR A 496 5.89 -8.78 15.65
C THR A 496 6.36 -9.34 14.31
N GLY A 497 7.24 -10.34 14.30
CA GLY A 497 7.63 -11.03 13.06
C GLY A 497 6.45 -11.62 12.28
N ALA A 498 5.40 -12.09 12.98
CA ALA A 498 4.20 -12.63 12.36
C ALA A 498 3.42 -11.59 11.54
N LEU A 499 3.31 -10.35 12.04
CA LEU A 499 2.64 -9.24 11.36
C LEU A 499 3.38 -8.84 10.06
N ILE A 500 4.71 -8.71 10.14
CA ILE A 500 5.56 -8.44 8.97
C ILE A 500 5.39 -9.54 7.93
N VAL A 501 5.49 -10.82 8.34
CA VAL A 501 5.32 -11.96 7.43
C VAL A 501 3.93 -11.96 6.79
N PHE A 502 2.89 -11.72 7.58
CA PHE A 502 1.52 -11.70 7.09
C PHE A 502 1.31 -10.58 6.06
N GLY A 503 1.68 -9.34 6.39
CA GLY A 503 1.50 -8.20 5.50
C GLY A 503 2.34 -8.30 4.21
N LEU A 504 3.58 -8.80 4.29
CA LEU A 504 4.40 -9.06 3.10
C LEU A 504 3.82 -10.20 2.25
N LEU A 505 3.35 -11.29 2.87
CA LEU A 505 2.74 -12.42 2.16
C LEU A 505 1.42 -12.00 1.51
N TRP A 506 0.62 -11.20 2.19
CA TRP A 506 -0.60 -10.61 1.64
C TRP A 506 -0.31 -9.71 0.45
N ASN A 507 0.70 -8.84 0.55
CA ASN A 507 1.15 -8.00 -0.56
C ASN A 507 1.68 -8.83 -1.76
N LEU A 508 2.40 -9.91 -1.50
CA LEU A 508 2.86 -10.85 -2.54
C LEU A 508 1.71 -11.54 -3.27
N LEU A 509 0.68 -11.95 -2.52
CA LEU A 509 -0.46 -12.69 -3.06
C LEU A 509 -1.52 -11.80 -3.74
N THR A 510 -1.72 -10.57 -3.25
CA THR A 510 -2.82 -9.68 -3.67
C THR A 510 -2.36 -8.43 -4.41
N GLY A 511 -1.19 -7.86 -4.07
CA GLY A 511 -0.69 -6.61 -4.65
C GLY A 511 -0.01 -6.77 -6.03
N ALA A 512 0.36 -7.99 -6.39
CA ALA A 512 1.23 -8.27 -7.53
C ALA A 512 0.58 -8.13 -8.92
N ASP A 513 -0.72 -7.79 -9.04
CA ASP A 513 -1.36 -7.59 -10.34
C ASP A 513 -0.77 -6.39 -11.14
N HIS A 514 -0.19 -5.40 -10.46
CA HIS A 514 0.56 -4.32 -11.12
C HIS A 514 1.74 -4.84 -11.96
N ALA A 515 2.31 -6.00 -11.61
CA ALA A 515 3.34 -6.68 -12.38
C ALA A 515 2.79 -7.55 -13.52
N ASN A 516 1.48 -7.79 -13.58
CA ASN A 516 0.85 -8.45 -14.73
C ASN A 516 0.67 -7.51 -15.92
N GLY A 517 0.61 -6.20 -15.72
CA GLY A 517 0.58 -5.22 -16.82
C GLY A 517 1.87 -5.23 -17.64
N ASP A 518 1.78 -4.94 -18.93
CA ASP A 518 2.93 -4.80 -19.82
C ASP A 518 3.01 -3.38 -20.39
N SER A 519 4.21 -2.84 -20.61
CA SER A 519 4.37 -1.59 -21.35
C SER A 519 5.76 -1.49 -22.00
N PRO A 520 5.89 -0.74 -23.12
CA PRO A 520 7.18 -0.59 -23.81
C PRO A 520 8.30 0.00 -22.94
N ALA A 521 7.93 0.84 -21.97
CA ALA A 521 8.87 1.50 -21.05
C ALA A 521 9.16 0.69 -19.77
N PHE A 522 8.38 -0.37 -19.48
CA PHE A 522 8.64 -1.27 -18.37
C PHE A 522 8.01 -2.65 -18.66
N PRO A 523 8.76 -3.56 -19.32
CA PRO A 523 8.27 -4.87 -19.70
C PRO A 523 7.85 -5.71 -18.50
N ARG A 524 6.82 -6.53 -18.72
CA ARG A 524 6.21 -7.43 -17.72
C ARG A 524 7.21 -8.31 -16.95
N ALA A 525 8.27 -8.77 -17.62
CA ALA A 525 9.36 -9.54 -17.01
C ALA A 525 10.10 -8.73 -15.92
N GLY A 526 10.49 -7.50 -16.23
CA GLY A 526 11.18 -6.60 -15.29
C GLY A 526 10.28 -6.23 -14.10
N ARG A 527 8.99 -6.00 -14.33
CA ARG A 527 8.01 -5.76 -13.25
C ARG A 527 7.89 -6.94 -12.29
N THR A 528 7.79 -8.14 -12.85
CA THR A 528 7.66 -9.38 -12.06
C THR A 528 8.90 -9.59 -11.20
N LEU A 529 10.10 -9.45 -11.77
CA LEU A 529 11.36 -9.56 -11.03
C LEU A 529 11.53 -8.45 -9.99
N ALA A 530 11.09 -7.21 -10.28
CA ALA A 530 11.13 -6.11 -9.32
C ALA A 530 10.24 -6.41 -8.09
N VAL A 531 8.96 -6.75 -8.30
CA VAL A 531 8.02 -7.02 -7.20
C VAL A 531 8.48 -8.18 -6.33
N VAL A 532 8.86 -9.31 -6.95
CA VAL A 532 9.31 -10.49 -6.17
C VAL A 532 10.67 -10.23 -5.52
N GLY A 533 11.59 -9.52 -6.18
CA GLY A 533 12.87 -9.11 -5.62
C GLY A 533 12.70 -8.23 -4.38
N TYR A 534 11.94 -7.13 -4.48
CA TYR A 534 11.72 -6.21 -3.36
C TYR A 534 11.02 -6.87 -2.17
N LEU A 535 9.95 -7.63 -2.40
CA LEU A 535 9.24 -8.34 -1.31
C LEU A 535 10.13 -9.40 -0.64
N THR A 536 11.03 -10.04 -1.40
CA THR A 536 11.97 -11.03 -0.83
C THR A 536 13.14 -10.36 -0.12
N THR A 537 13.58 -9.17 -0.54
CA THR A 537 14.52 -8.35 0.25
C THR A 537 13.88 -7.84 1.55
N ALA A 538 12.60 -7.46 1.54
CA ALA A 538 11.87 -7.12 2.75
C ALA A 538 11.74 -8.31 3.70
N MET A 539 11.42 -9.50 3.18
CA MET A 539 11.36 -10.74 3.96
C MET A 539 12.75 -11.18 4.46
N LEU A 540 13.81 -10.95 3.68
CA LEU A 540 15.19 -11.20 4.11
C LEU A 540 15.50 -10.35 5.34
N VAL A 541 15.28 -9.04 5.24
CA VAL A 541 15.52 -8.09 6.33
C VAL A 541 14.71 -8.45 7.58
N ALA A 542 13.44 -8.82 7.44
CA ALA A 542 12.61 -9.33 8.54
C ALA A 542 13.17 -10.63 9.17
N ALA A 543 13.71 -11.54 8.35
CA ALA A 543 14.33 -12.77 8.84
C ALA A 543 15.59 -12.48 9.69
N PHE A 544 16.42 -11.51 9.31
CA PHE A 544 17.55 -11.09 10.15
C PHE A 544 17.13 -10.43 11.44
N ASP A 545 16.15 -9.53 11.37
CA ASP A 545 15.60 -8.84 12.54
C ASP A 545 15.07 -9.85 13.57
N SER A 546 14.34 -10.89 13.11
CA SER A 546 13.86 -11.99 13.96
C SER A 546 14.95 -12.88 14.59
N LEU A 547 16.17 -12.86 14.02
CA LEU A 547 17.31 -13.66 14.48
C LEU A 547 18.28 -12.86 15.36
N ALA A 548 18.37 -11.55 15.18
CA ALA A 548 19.27 -10.69 15.92
C ALA A 548 18.84 -10.54 17.40
N VAL A 549 19.80 -10.23 18.27
CA VAL A 549 19.54 -9.81 19.66
C VAL A 549 19.14 -8.34 19.71
N THR A 550 19.83 -7.53 18.91
CA THR A 550 19.58 -6.12 18.70
C THR A 550 19.75 -5.84 17.21
N PHE A 551 18.77 -5.20 16.57
CA PHE A 551 18.89 -4.77 15.18
C PHE A 551 18.88 -3.25 15.12
N ALA A 552 19.67 -2.67 14.22
CA ALA A 552 19.90 -1.21 14.20
C ALA A 552 18.73 -0.42 13.60
N ILE A 553 17.74 -1.10 13.01
CA ILE A 553 16.58 -0.48 12.35
C ILE A 553 15.34 -1.24 12.82
N ASP A 554 14.56 -0.61 13.69
CA ASP A 554 13.28 -1.15 14.16
C ASP A 554 12.28 -1.24 12.99
N LEU A 555 12.00 -2.47 12.54
CA LEU A 555 11.03 -2.73 11.48
C LEU A 555 9.59 -2.55 11.96
N ASP A 556 9.33 -2.77 13.25
CA ASP A 556 8.00 -2.72 13.84
C ASP A 556 7.50 -1.28 13.82
N SER A 557 8.34 -0.30 14.17
CA SER A 557 8.08 1.13 13.98
C SER A 557 7.61 1.49 12.56
N PHE A 558 8.15 0.86 11.51
CA PHE A 558 7.72 1.11 10.13
C PHE A 558 6.39 0.45 9.78
N VAL A 559 6.11 -0.72 10.32
CA VAL A 559 4.82 -1.40 10.17
C VAL A 559 3.73 -0.62 10.91
N GLU A 560 4.01 -0.15 12.12
CA GLU A 560 3.13 0.71 12.90
C GLU A 560 2.89 2.04 12.21
N LEU A 561 3.91 2.66 11.60
CA LEU A 561 3.75 3.86 10.77
C LEU A 561 2.79 3.60 9.60
N GLY A 562 2.92 2.45 8.92
CA GLY A 562 2.05 2.02 7.83
C GLY A 562 0.59 1.81 8.27
N ALA A 563 0.37 1.06 9.34
CA ALA A 563 -0.95 0.82 9.89
C ALA A 563 -1.59 2.10 10.47
N GLY A 564 -0.79 2.90 11.19
CA GLY A 564 -1.20 4.10 11.91
C GLY A 564 -1.48 5.31 11.02
N VAL A 565 -0.78 5.48 9.90
CA VAL A 565 -1.02 6.57 8.94
C VAL A 565 -1.93 6.11 7.80
N LEU A 566 -1.51 5.10 7.03
CA LEU A 566 -2.19 4.69 5.80
C LEU A 566 -3.46 3.90 6.14
N GLY A 567 -3.34 2.91 7.02
CA GLY A 567 -4.47 2.09 7.46
C GLY A 567 -5.57 2.92 8.11
N THR A 568 -5.22 3.77 9.08
CA THR A 568 -6.15 4.70 9.74
C THR A 568 -6.89 5.59 8.75
N ALA A 569 -6.18 6.19 7.79
CA ALA A 569 -6.80 7.04 6.80
C ALA A 569 -7.78 6.27 5.90
N LEU A 570 -7.47 5.03 5.50
CA LEU A 570 -8.40 4.16 4.77
C LEU A 570 -9.68 3.90 5.57
N LEU A 571 -9.55 3.55 6.86
CA LEU A 571 -10.70 3.26 7.73
C LEU A 571 -11.58 4.49 7.94
N LEU A 572 -10.99 5.68 8.08
CA LEU A 572 -11.74 6.94 8.23
C LEU A 572 -12.41 7.38 6.93
N THR A 573 -11.70 7.32 5.81
CA THR A 573 -12.25 7.63 4.48
C THR A 573 -13.42 6.69 4.17
N GLY A 574 -13.28 5.41 4.50
CA GLY A 574 -14.35 4.41 4.40
C GLY A 574 -15.52 4.66 5.36
N LEU A 575 -15.25 5.05 6.61
CA LEU A 575 -16.29 5.45 7.57
C LEU A 575 -17.12 6.63 7.04
N TRP A 576 -16.47 7.66 6.50
CA TRP A 576 -17.17 8.82 5.95
C TRP A 576 -17.99 8.47 4.70
N ALA A 577 -17.45 7.69 3.76
CA ALA A 577 -18.18 7.19 2.58
C ALA A 577 -19.46 6.43 2.98
N VAL A 578 -19.35 5.53 3.95
CA VAL A 578 -20.46 4.70 4.44
C VAL A 578 -21.53 5.53 5.16
N LEU A 579 -21.12 6.48 6.00
CA LEU A 579 -22.06 7.37 6.70
C LEU A 579 -22.78 8.31 5.72
N ASP A 580 -22.08 8.87 4.74
CA ASP A 580 -22.65 9.75 3.70
C ASP A 580 -23.72 9.02 2.88
N ALA A 581 -23.40 7.85 2.32
CA ALA A 581 -24.34 6.99 1.61
C ALA A 581 -25.62 6.69 2.44
N GLY A 582 -25.44 6.35 3.73
CA GLY A 582 -26.55 6.14 4.67
C GLY A 582 -27.42 7.37 4.92
N THR A 583 -26.90 8.59 4.72
CA THR A 583 -27.70 9.82 4.78
C THR A 583 -28.43 10.13 3.48
N ARG A 584 -27.76 10.02 2.34
CA ARG A 584 -28.27 10.33 0.98
C ARG A 584 -29.49 9.50 0.60
N ASP A 585 -29.45 8.21 0.89
CA ASP A 585 -30.55 7.26 0.65
C ASP A 585 -31.89 7.68 1.29
N ALA A 586 -31.85 8.45 2.39
CA ALA A 586 -33.07 8.95 3.00
C ALA A 586 -33.57 10.24 2.34
N ALA A 587 -32.69 11.10 1.82
CA ALA A 587 -33.08 12.30 1.11
C ALA A 587 -33.77 11.95 -0.21
N THR A 588 -33.27 10.96 -0.95
CA THR A 588 -33.89 10.47 -2.20
C THR A 588 -35.23 9.76 -1.94
N VAL A 589 -35.34 8.95 -0.87
CA VAL A 589 -36.61 8.30 -0.48
C VAL A 589 -37.64 9.30 0.05
N GLU A 590 -37.23 10.33 0.79
CA GLU A 590 -38.15 11.39 1.24
C GLU A 590 -38.58 12.29 0.09
N ALA A 591 -37.68 12.69 -0.82
CA ALA A 591 -38.04 13.44 -2.02
C ALA A 591 -39.08 12.68 -2.88
N ARG A 592 -38.94 11.37 -3.04
CA ARG A 592 -39.95 10.53 -3.74
C ARG A 592 -41.27 10.38 -2.99
N ARG A 593 -41.29 10.54 -1.66
CA ARG A 593 -42.52 10.48 -0.84
C ARG A 593 -43.29 11.80 -0.80
N PHE A 594 -42.60 12.93 -0.95
CA PHE A 594 -43.21 14.26 -0.95
C PHE A 594 -43.42 14.85 -2.35
N ALA A 595 -43.00 14.14 -3.41
CA ALA A 595 -43.48 14.40 -4.77
C ALA A 595 -45.01 14.21 -4.83
N PRO A 596 -45.79 15.18 -5.36
CA PRO A 596 -47.23 15.02 -5.50
C PRO A 596 -47.58 13.81 -6.36
N ILE A 597 -48.49 12.96 -5.88
CA ILE A 597 -48.98 11.81 -6.65
C ILE A 597 -49.75 12.37 -7.86
N GLY A 598 -49.16 12.25 -9.05
CA GLY A 598 -49.69 12.83 -10.29
C GLY A 598 -48.99 14.10 -10.78
N ALA A 599 -47.90 14.55 -10.14
CA ALA A 599 -46.96 15.44 -10.84
C ALA A 599 -46.38 14.67 -12.05
N PRO A 600 -46.38 15.24 -13.27
CA PRO A 600 -45.69 14.62 -14.40
C PRO A 600 -44.22 14.47 -14.02
N ASP A 601 -43.63 13.32 -14.36
CA ASP A 601 -42.24 13.02 -14.04
C ASP A 601 -41.36 14.08 -14.71
N PRO A 602 -40.67 14.98 -13.98
CA PRO A 602 -40.02 16.17 -14.55
C PRO A 602 -38.82 15.83 -15.46
N TRP A 603 -38.60 14.53 -15.71
CA TRP A 603 -37.57 13.96 -16.56
C TRP A 603 -38.10 13.41 -17.89
N LEU A 604 -39.43 13.38 -18.12
CA LEU A 604 -40.03 12.83 -19.34
C LEU A 604 -40.48 13.89 -20.38
N ASP A 605 -40.83 15.11 -19.96
CA ASP A 605 -41.47 16.11 -20.85
C ASP A 605 -40.50 16.98 -21.68
N HIS A 606 -39.19 16.71 -21.65
CA HIS A 606 -38.21 17.40 -22.52
C HIS A 606 -37.87 16.65 -23.83
N ALA A 607 -38.56 15.54 -24.13
CA ALA A 607 -38.28 14.72 -25.30
C ALA A 607 -39.27 14.85 -26.48
N ALA A 608 -40.44 15.48 -26.31
CA ALA A 608 -41.44 15.57 -27.38
C ALA A 608 -42.41 16.76 -27.27
N THR A 609 -42.15 17.84 -27.99
CA THR A 609 -43.17 18.84 -28.36
C THR A 609 -43.34 18.90 -29.88
N PRO A 610 -44.43 18.34 -30.45
CA PRO A 610 -44.82 18.62 -31.83
C PRO A 610 -45.52 19.99 -31.91
N SER A 611 -45.06 20.85 -32.82
CA SER A 611 -45.67 22.17 -33.06
C SER A 611 -46.96 22.07 -33.89
N PRO A 612 -48.10 22.64 -33.44
CA PRO A 612 -49.34 22.65 -34.22
C PRO A 612 -49.58 23.99 -34.98
N GLY A 613 -49.33 23.94 -36.29
CA GLY A 613 -50.24 24.40 -37.35
C GLY A 613 -50.86 25.81 -37.39
N GLY A 614 -50.54 26.55 -38.47
CA GLY A 614 -51.37 27.63 -39.05
C GLY A 614 -50.55 28.72 -39.75
N GLY A 615 -50.73 29.10 -41.02
CA GLY A 615 -51.59 28.57 -42.09
C GLY A 615 -52.25 29.70 -42.91
N GLN A 616 -51.83 29.88 -44.19
CA GLN A 616 -52.25 30.83 -45.27
C GLN A 616 -51.08 31.72 -45.75
N ALA A 617 -50.94 32.16 -47.02
CA ALA A 617 -51.40 31.68 -48.34
C ALA A 617 -50.64 32.45 -49.47
N TRP A 618 -50.77 32.02 -50.73
CA TRP A 618 -50.47 32.77 -51.99
C TRP A 618 -49.01 32.88 -52.56
N SER A 619 -48.65 31.93 -53.45
CA SER A 619 -48.45 32.07 -54.93
C SER A 619 -47.64 33.25 -55.56
N PRO A 620 -47.14 33.16 -56.82
CA PRO A 620 -46.05 32.30 -57.33
C PRO A 620 -45.02 33.09 -58.22
N GLY A 621 -43.87 32.51 -58.60
CA GLY A 621 -42.97 33.17 -59.56
C GLY A 621 -41.76 32.40 -60.09
N ARG A 622 -41.49 32.59 -61.39
CA ARG A 622 -40.28 32.23 -62.17
C ARG A 622 -38.99 32.75 -61.49
N GLY A 623 -37.78 32.22 -61.71
CA GLY A 623 -37.31 31.16 -62.62
C GLY A 623 -35.81 31.35 -62.92
N GLU A 624 -35.25 30.47 -63.76
CA GLU A 624 -33.99 30.64 -64.52
C GLU A 624 -32.59 30.67 -63.81
N GLN A 625 -31.66 29.92 -64.44
CA GLN A 625 -30.19 30.12 -64.54
C GLN A 625 -29.33 30.09 -63.24
N GLY A 626 -28.15 29.43 -63.18
CA GLY A 626 -27.45 28.58 -64.16
C GLY A 626 -25.99 28.29 -63.77
N SER A 627 -25.35 27.27 -64.38
CA SER A 627 -23.94 26.81 -64.22
C SER A 627 -23.56 26.27 -62.82
N GLY A 628 -22.79 25.19 -62.61
CA GLY A 628 -21.55 24.69 -63.24
C GLY A 628 -20.49 24.68 -62.11
N ILE A 629 -19.81 23.58 -61.71
CA ILE A 629 -18.92 22.68 -62.47
C ILE A 629 -18.76 21.34 -61.69
N THR A 630 -18.55 20.23 -62.40
CA THR A 630 -18.15 18.87 -61.92
C THR A 630 -16.75 18.51 -62.48
N PRO A 631 -16.12 17.33 -62.21
CA PRO A 631 -16.21 16.33 -61.12
C PRO A 631 -14.80 15.96 -60.52
N GLY A 632 -14.72 14.94 -59.63
CA GLY A 632 -13.42 14.46 -59.07
C GLY A 632 -13.40 13.11 -58.33
N THR A 633 -13.76 12.01 -59.00
CA THR A 633 -13.31 10.60 -58.81
C THR A 633 -13.00 10.00 -57.40
N ARG A 634 -13.79 8.99 -57.00
CA ARG A 634 -13.35 7.76 -56.29
C ARG A 634 -12.39 6.94 -57.18
N PRO A 635 -11.48 6.06 -56.67
CA PRO A 635 -11.80 4.85 -55.87
C PRO A 635 -10.71 4.54 -54.78
N ASP A 636 -10.54 3.37 -54.13
CA ASP A 636 -11.25 2.06 -54.08
C ASP A 636 -11.05 1.33 -52.71
N GLN A 637 -11.53 0.09 -52.57
CA GLN A 637 -11.27 -0.84 -51.45
C GLN A 637 -9.92 -1.59 -51.57
N PRO A 638 -9.30 -2.01 -50.44
CA PRO A 638 -8.36 -3.13 -50.41
C PRO A 638 -9.01 -4.45 -49.96
N ARG A 639 -8.65 -5.54 -50.64
CA ARG A 639 -9.12 -6.92 -50.39
C ARG A 639 -8.37 -7.61 -49.25
N ASN A 640 -9.01 -8.62 -48.66
CA ASN A 640 -8.37 -9.64 -47.82
C ASN A 640 -7.28 -10.41 -48.59
N GLY A 641 -6.14 -10.67 -47.94
CA GLY A 641 -5.09 -11.59 -48.40
C GLY A 641 -4.44 -12.31 -47.20
N PRO A 642 -4.00 -13.58 -47.35
CA PRO A 642 -3.40 -14.35 -46.25
C PRO A 642 -1.92 -13.96 -46.00
N PRO A 643 -1.37 -14.24 -44.81
CA PRO A 643 0.00 -13.85 -44.45
C PRO A 643 1.06 -14.74 -45.13
N PRO A 644 2.27 -14.22 -45.38
CA PRO A 644 3.36 -14.96 -46.02
C PRO A 644 3.99 -15.99 -45.07
N GLN A 645 4.36 -17.15 -45.63
CA GLN A 645 5.12 -18.19 -44.95
C GLN A 645 6.61 -17.83 -44.92
N TRP A 646 7.28 -18.09 -43.80
CA TRP A 646 8.74 -18.02 -43.68
C TRP A 646 9.32 -19.41 -43.42
N ARG A 647 10.31 -19.80 -44.23
CA ARG A 647 11.27 -20.92 -44.01
C ARG A 647 12.49 -20.73 -44.93
N PRO A 648 13.65 -21.29 -44.57
CA PRO A 648 14.21 -21.50 -43.23
C PRO A 648 15.16 -20.36 -42.82
#